data_AF-A0A427TK87-F1
#
_entry.id   AF-A0A427TK87-F1
#
_cell.length_a   1.000
_cell.length_b   1.000
_cell.length_c   1.000
_cell.angle_alpha   90.00
_cell.angle_beta   90.00
_cell.angle_gamma   90.00
#
_symmetry.space_group_name_H-M   'P 1'
#
loop_
_entity.id
_entity.type
_entity.pdbx_description
1 polymer ?
#
loop_
_entity_poly.entity_id
_entity_poly.type
_entity_poly.pdbx_seq_one_letter_code
_entity_poly.pdbx_strand_id
1 'polypeptide(L)'
;MDFTPNEEKRRVFRNELYHLKERGYISKQEYNTVSEAHNEYFNDLLHEKEKIENQRQQQVEKTEQVSASKTPAPVPAQIPVSTQPQPVKVRPKKSAEEIRERNISWSLNIGVIMLLIGGLFVATSNWETMASWMKAGSIALVSALFYGLAFVSYRVLKIEKTAFAFVVLGSLFLPIFTLSLGWFELLGPVLSFYGEGRFILGTISSSVLIPIYILLARKLSSRLFVWFTYIASTVSAAYLLRTFGLESDGFYLGLILFNTLLITLYHYLKKIGQHPLFAKELAIYSQANLVLSTLLLLFFYENAIFNGFNLILTAVVYLAMVFIDGRKEYHFVFSGMFVYGSYQILENLSFPEASIIGYSLLGFVFVLLPKLIDDQYSLKKSFQFTSAAVSGLAFVYITAEGMMLRSGTPSFTLFAAYLIIAANFLYLANVNSKLIFRYLSPIFLASALFEAVLQIGNWLYIENLYLPIFFIGFTLFMGGSWQVKPKFLQVIRTSSRDVGMAIMLFMVLVAFASFGWWELGLMFLLTSFTFFIMTRVEKRALLPMAGQWAAPVSLGLSVASLGEELNILSEHYHHFLGLPGSFAIAGVVLLGLSKILSNRKENELAHKTFYISHGFYASSLFFTFTAPVPNIYGESLIWLGGILMSLLLYKTTKASTVAYTAGVISLAWYLITIDSINEEIVPFTSFAEAILFPAGGWLLLGAAAVLVRKDRELSNSFAWVAHVYMAPTLLLTFIMYQEKAIWTFLIAMIVYGSNLFFVKKEWKIKSLLYAAFIAMFLVVKTAIIHLYSQDLGHYAFLTSSLLIAAFWYKSSAAFRQRTLYFLVPFSFIGIATFLLVYPYSWALFGFTSGYATALLILLHRIKWDLLAIVPLILFYYGTQQIIFQERMEAVWDILLLASLGVLLLCVGRYVYQNLWEKGGAYGIRSLDAYTVTGFIFFLSLLPLAMETFWAQIVHGLLVSAGLWVQSRRVHGKGIEAIRFIAGAYLLLPYYAAVGQITIPLIWEREVYILPFVVLVIFLRFMFKGKQAKITGYIQWAVLVIVSLLLIQDGLASNTVYDALILGSLSLISMLAGMWLRVKAYFFVGAGVLLLNVLLQTRPFWGNLPWWGYLLIAGSILIGVASFNEWNKQKGAKGEKTFFVRLKEKLILKLKNWN
;
A
#
# COMPACT_ATOMS: atom_id res chain seq x y z
N MET A 1 9.85 -7.63 24.29
CA MET A 1 10.77 -8.43 23.45
C MET A 1 12.14 -7.89 23.75
N ASP A 2 12.90 -8.59 24.59
CA ASP A 2 14.23 -8.17 24.97
C ASP A 2 15.20 -8.63 23.87
N PHE A 3 15.79 -7.66 23.18
CA PHE A 3 16.75 -7.93 22.11
C PHE A 3 18.10 -8.33 22.72
N THR A 4 18.86 -9.16 22.01
CA THR A 4 20.20 -9.52 22.46
C THR A 4 21.11 -8.27 22.47
N PRO A 5 22.08 -8.13 23.40
CA PRO A 5 22.93 -6.92 23.52
C PRO A 5 23.69 -6.53 22.24
N ASN A 6 23.87 -7.48 21.33
CA ASN A 6 24.52 -7.27 20.03
C ASN A 6 23.56 -6.66 18.98
N GLU A 7 22.29 -7.07 18.96
CA GLU A 7 21.29 -6.49 18.05
C GLU A 7 20.97 -5.04 18.39
N GLU A 8 21.01 -4.71 19.68
CA GLU A 8 20.82 -3.35 20.15
C GLU A 8 21.93 -2.41 19.66
N LYS A 9 23.20 -2.85 19.72
CA LYS A 9 24.34 -2.08 19.16
C LYS A 9 24.21 -1.83 17.66
N ARG A 10 23.76 -2.83 16.88
CA ARG A 10 23.51 -2.68 15.43
C ARG A 10 22.40 -1.66 15.15
N ARG A 11 21.37 -1.64 15.97
CA ARG A 11 20.26 -0.68 15.86
C ARG A 11 20.73 0.74 16.21
N VAL A 12 21.49 0.91 17.29
CA VAL A 12 22.04 2.22 17.70
C VAL A 12 22.91 2.80 16.59
N PHE A 13 23.85 2.02 16.05
CA PHE A 13 24.72 2.46 14.95
C PHE A 13 23.92 2.92 13.71
N ARG A 14 22.91 2.15 13.31
CA ARG A 14 22.06 2.50 12.16
C ARG A 14 21.25 3.78 12.40
N ASN A 15 20.73 3.96 13.61
CA ASN A 15 19.98 5.17 13.96
C ASN A 15 20.87 6.42 13.97
N GLU A 16 22.08 6.34 14.53
CA GLU A 16 23.02 7.46 14.49
C GLU A 16 23.46 7.79 13.06
N LEU A 17 23.80 6.77 12.26
CA LEU A 17 24.17 6.95 10.86
C LEU A 17 23.02 7.57 10.04
N TYR A 18 21.78 7.20 10.33
CA TYR A 18 20.60 7.80 9.73
C TYR A 18 20.44 9.28 10.11
N HIS A 19 20.65 9.63 11.38
CA HIS A 19 20.59 11.03 11.84
C HIS A 19 21.71 11.90 11.24
N LEU A 20 22.91 11.35 11.04
CA LEU A 20 24.01 12.04 10.36
C LEU A 20 23.65 12.36 8.91
N LYS A 21 22.97 11.45 8.22
CA LYS A 21 22.46 11.68 6.86
C LYS A 21 21.36 12.73 6.84
N GLU A 22 20.36 12.63 7.71
CA GLU A 22 19.24 13.57 7.81
C GLU A 22 19.71 15.01 8.11
N ARG A 23 20.72 15.16 8.96
CA ARG A 23 21.30 16.46 9.30
C ARG A 23 22.35 16.96 8.29
N GLY A 24 22.58 16.22 7.21
CA GLY A 24 23.45 16.62 6.09
C GLY A 24 24.95 16.49 6.36
N TYR A 25 25.36 15.80 7.43
CA TYR A 25 26.78 15.57 7.74
C TYR A 25 27.41 14.48 6.85
N ILE A 26 26.61 13.54 6.34
CA ILE A 26 27.06 12.53 5.38
C ILE A 26 26.10 12.45 4.19
N SER A 27 26.64 12.17 3.00
CA SER A 27 25.84 12.00 1.79
C SER A 27 25.05 10.68 1.80
N LYS A 28 23.99 10.59 0.98
CA LYS A 28 23.19 9.37 0.84
C LYS A 28 24.03 8.17 0.37
N GLN A 29 25.06 8.43 -0.43
CA GLN A 29 25.95 7.39 -0.95
C GLN A 29 26.86 6.85 0.16
N GLU A 30 27.42 7.73 1.00
CA GLU A 30 28.22 7.35 2.18
C GLU A 30 27.38 6.60 3.22
N TYR A 31 26.14 7.03 3.48
CA TYR A 31 25.21 6.30 4.36
C TYR A 31 25.01 4.85 3.89
N ASN A 32 24.75 4.64 2.59
CA ASN A 32 24.52 3.30 2.05
C ASN A 32 25.78 2.44 2.17
N THR A 33 26.94 2.98 1.75
CA THR A 33 28.22 2.23 1.80
C THR A 33 28.61 1.86 3.22
N VAL A 34 28.51 2.78 4.18
CA VAL A 34 28.87 2.54 5.59
C VAL A 34 27.86 1.61 6.27
N SER A 35 26.56 1.75 5.97
CA SER A 35 25.53 0.87 6.48
C SER A 35 25.69 -0.56 5.98
N GLU A 36 26.03 -0.75 4.70
CA GLU A 36 26.29 -2.06 4.09
C GLU A 36 27.54 -2.71 4.69
N ALA A 37 28.64 -1.96 4.81
CA ALA A 37 29.89 -2.45 5.40
C ALA A 37 29.72 -2.86 6.88
N HIS A 38 28.99 -2.07 7.68
CA HIS A 38 28.69 -2.44 9.06
C HIS A 38 27.79 -3.69 9.13
N ASN A 39 26.94 -3.89 8.13
CA ASN A 39 26.09 -5.06 8.06
C ASN A 39 26.88 -6.35 7.80
N GLU A 40 27.83 -6.29 6.87
CA GLU A 40 28.76 -7.39 6.59
C GLU A 40 29.62 -7.68 7.82
N TYR A 41 30.20 -6.65 8.45
CA TYR A 41 30.97 -6.79 9.69
C TYR A 41 30.18 -7.47 10.82
N PHE A 42 28.90 -7.11 11.00
CA PHE A 42 28.07 -7.71 12.04
C PHE A 42 27.72 -9.18 11.74
N ASN A 43 27.50 -9.51 10.47
CA ASN A 43 27.25 -10.89 10.05
C ASN A 43 28.52 -11.75 10.22
N ASP A 44 29.70 -11.19 9.97
CA ASP A 44 30.97 -11.87 10.21
C ASP A 44 31.19 -12.15 11.70
N LEU A 45 30.89 -11.19 12.59
CA LEU A 45 30.93 -11.38 14.04
C LEU A 45 29.98 -12.50 14.53
N LEU A 46 28.80 -12.62 13.92
CA LEU A 46 27.86 -13.69 14.23
C LEU A 46 28.41 -15.05 13.80
N HIS A 47 28.98 -15.14 12.60
CA HIS A 47 29.62 -16.36 12.12
C HIS A 47 30.87 -16.76 12.93
N GLU A 48 31.62 -15.78 13.43
CA GLU A 48 32.76 -16.01 14.30
C GLU A 48 32.33 -16.52 15.68
N LYS A 49 31.24 -15.96 16.24
CA LYS A 49 30.62 -16.51 17.47
C LYS A 49 30.09 -17.92 17.27
N GLU A 50 29.39 -18.21 16.18
CA GLU A 50 28.93 -19.57 15.87
C GLU A 50 30.09 -20.56 15.75
N LYS A 51 31.22 -20.15 15.16
CA LYS A 51 32.44 -20.98 15.11
C LYS A 51 33.03 -21.22 16.49
N ILE A 52 33.10 -20.19 17.34
CA ILE A 52 33.62 -20.31 18.71
C ILE A 52 32.71 -21.18 19.58
N GLU A 53 31.39 -21.09 19.39
CA GLU A 53 30.39 -21.86 20.14
C GLU A 53 30.40 -23.33 19.72
N ASN A 54 30.57 -23.61 18.41
CA ASN A 54 30.79 -24.95 17.88
C ASN A 54 32.14 -25.56 18.34
N GLN A 55 33.20 -24.75 18.43
CA GLN A 55 34.49 -25.18 18.98
C GLN A 55 34.42 -25.46 20.49
N ARG A 56 33.68 -24.63 21.25
CA ARG A 56 33.41 -24.88 22.68
C ARG A 56 32.63 -26.17 22.90
N GLN A 57 31.62 -26.45 22.08
CA GLN A 57 30.86 -27.71 22.18
C GLN A 57 31.75 -28.93 21.88
N GLN A 58 32.65 -28.85 20.89
CA GLN A 58 33.64 -29.89 20.61
C GLN A 58 34.72 -30.04 21.70
N GLN A 59 35.04 -28.97 22.44
CA GLN A 59 35.99 -29.02 23.55
C GLN A 59 35.36 -29.56 24.84
N VAL A 60 34.07 -29.30 25.08
CA VAL A 60 33.31 -29.88 26.20
C VAL A 60 33.14 -31.39 25.98
N GLU A 61 32.83 -31.83 24.77
CA GLU A 61 32.79 -33.27 24.41
C GLU A 61 34.16 -33.98 24.55
N LYS A 62 35.27 -33.29 24.29
CA LYS A 62 36.62 -33.85 24.47
C LYS A 62 37.12 -33.83 25.91
N THR A 63 36.61 -32.95 26.76
CA THR A 63 37.05 -32.85 28.17
C THR A 63 36.32 -33.86 29.06
N GLU A 64 35.09 -34.27 28.69
CA GLU A 64 34.38 -35.37 29.38
C GLU A 64 34.96 -36.77 29.09
N GLN A 65 35.88 -36.92 28.13
CA GLN A 65 36.49 -38.21 27.78
C GLN A 65 37.90 -38.46 28.34
N VAL A 66 38.52 -37.52 29.08
CA VAL A 66 39.94 -37.63 29.50
C VAL A 66 40.17 -37.75 31.03
N SER A 67 39.12 -37.92 31.85
CA SER A 67 39.27 -38.20 33.30
C SER A 67 39.46 -39.68 33.67
N ALA A 68 39.99 -40.52 32.77
CA ALA A 68 40.41 -41.87 33.12
C ALA A 68 41.76 -42.24 32.48
N SER A 69 42.71 -42.61 33.35
CA SER A 69 44.01 -43.26 33.10
C SER A 69 45.27 -42.37 33.02
N LYS A 70 46.29 -42.80 33.79
CA LYS A 70 47.51 -42.10 34.22
C LYS A 70 48.80 -42.62 33.53
N THR A 71 49.75 -41.69 33.30
CA THR A 71 51.26 -41.78 33.39
C THR A 71 52.09 -42.69 32.44
N PRO A 72 53.43 -42.45 32.23
CA PRO A 72 54.09 -41.22 31.69
C PRO A 72 55.29 -41.47 30.71
N ALA A 73 55.76 -40.39 30.08
CA ALA A 73 57.12 -40.12 29.52
C ALA A 73 57.48 -40.57 28.07
N PRO A 74 58.49 -39.96 27.39
CA PRO A 74 59.06 -38.60 27.50
C PRO A 74 59.09 -37.83 26.16
N VAL A 75 59.29 -36.52 26.28
CA VAL A 75 59.38 -35.49 25.22
C VAL A 75 60.65 -35.63 24.37
N PRO A 76 60.62 -35.27 23.07
CA PRO A 76 61.62 -34.32 22.57
C PRO A 76 61.04 -33.12 21.81
N ALA A 77 61.53 -31.95 22.24
CA ALA A 77 61.91 -30.74 21.52
C ALA A 77 61.04 -30.16 20.37
N GLN A 78 60.71 -28.89 20.58
CA GLN A 78 60.04 -27.94 19.71
C GLN A 78 60.86 -27.55 18.47
N ILE A 79 60.18 -27.36 17.33
CA ILE A 79 60.50 -26.30 16.35
C ILE A 79 59.17 -25.58 16.03
N PRO A 80 59.05 -24.26 16.22
CA PRO A 80 57.83 -23.53 15.90
C PRO A 80 57.79 -23.24 14.39
N VAL A 81 56.94 -23.96 13.64
CA VAL A 81 56.59 -23.54 12.28
C VAL A 81 55.50 -22.47 12.40
N SER A 82 55.90 -21.23 12.14
CA SER A 82 55.01 -20.09 11.95
C SER A 82 53.97 -20.40 10.86
N THR A 83 52.72 -20.65 11.25
CA THR A 83 51.59 -20.60 10.33
C THR A 83 51.31 -19.13 10.01
N GLN A 84 51.90 -18.67 8.90
CA GLN A 84 51.48 -17.45 8.23
C GLN A 84 49.95 -17.49 8.02
N PRO A 85 49.22 -16.38 8.25
CA PRO A 85 47.81 -16.31 7.88
C PRO A 85 47.67 -16.56 6.38
N GLN A 86 46.97 -17.62 5.99
CA GLN A 86 46.59 -17.82 4.59
C GLN A 86 45.75 -16.62 4.15
N PRO A 87 46.09 -15.97 3.02
CA PRO A 87 45.38 -14.80 2.58
C PRO A 87 43.94 -15.18 2.23
N VAL A 88 43.00 -14.52 2.91
CA VAL A 88 41.59 -14.50 2.54
C VAL A 88 41.51 -14.16 1.05
N LYS A 89 40.97 -15.09 0.25
CA LYS A 89 40.68 -14.86 -1.18
C LYS A 89 39.56 -13.83 -1.31
N VAL A 90 39.93 -12.56 -1.16
CA VAL A 90 39.19 -11.44 -1.72
C VAL A 90 39.20 -11.67 -3.23
N ARG A 91 38.04 -11.91 -3.85
CA ARG A 91 37.95 -11.92 -5.31
C ARG A 91 38.52 -10.59 -5.80
N PRO A 92 39.57 -10.56 -6.62
CA PRO A 92 40.17 -9.31 -7.05
C PRO A 92 39.10 -8.48 -7.74
N LYS A 93 38.80 -7.30 -7.19
CA LYS A 93 38.04 -6.27 -7.90
C LYS A 93 38.91 -5.91 -9.10
N LYS A 94 38.46 -6.31 -10.29
CA LYS A 94 39.25 -6.21 -11.51
C LYS A 94 39.81 -4.80 -11.66
N SER A 95 41.11 -4.68 -11.89
CA SER A 95 41.74 -3.37 -12.07
C SER A 95 41.14 -2.66 -13.30
N ALA A 96 41.24 -1.34 -13.38
CA ALA A 96 40.81 -0.60 -14.59
C ALA A 96 41.48 -1.14 -15.86
N GLU A 97 42.64 -1.79 -15.71
CA GLU A 97 43.35 -2.48 -16.77
C GLU A 97 42.70 -3.83 -17.15
N GLU A 98 42.29 -4.64 -16.18
CA GLU A 98 41.53 -5.89 -16.42
C GLU A 98 40.12 -5.64 -16.99
N ILE A 99 39.48 -4.51 -16.64
CA ILE A 99 38.21 -4.09 -17.23
C ILE A 99 38.41 -3.67 -18.69
N ARG A 100 39.51 -2.96 -18.99
CA ARG A 100 39.89 -2.61 -20.37
C ARG A 100 40.24 -3.86 -21.18
N GLU A 101 40.93 -4.84 -20.60
CA GLU A 101 41.20 -6.14 -21.24
C GLU A 101 39.94 -6.95 -21.50
N ARG A 102 39.00 -6.94 -20.56
CA ARG A 102 37.67 -7.53 -20.77
C ARG A 102 36.95 -6.82 -21.92
N ASN A 103 36.99 -5.50 -22.00
CA ASN A 103 36.33 -4.75 -23.06
C ASN A 103 36.98 -5.00 -24.44
N ILE A 104 38.31 -5.16 -24.51
CA ILE A 104 39.02 -5.58 -25.73
C ILE A 104 38.61 -7.01 -26.13
N SER A 105 38.55 -7.94 -25.16
CA SER A 105 38.09 -9.31 -25.40
C SER A 105 36.60 -9.38 -25.80
N TRP A 106 35.75 -8.49 -25.27
CA TRP A 106 34.34 -8.39 -25.67
C TRP A 106 34.18 -7.77 -27.05
N SER A 107 34.97 -6.74 -27.39
CA SER A 107 35.03 -6.20 -28.75
C SER A 107 35.45 -7.26 -29.77
N LEU A 108 36.42 -8.10 -29.40
CA LEU A 108 36.86 -9.24 -30.21
C LEU A 108 35.76 -10.30 -30.33
N ASN A 109 35.12 -10.70 -29.22
CA ASN A 109 34.04 -11.69 -29.23
C ASN A 109 32.80 -11.20 -29.99
N ILE A 110 32.44 -9.92 -29.86
CA ILE A 110 31.33 -9.30 -30.63
C ILE A 110 31.70 -9.23 -32.11
N GLY A 111 32.93 -8.86 -32.45
CA GLY A 111 33.44 -8.90 -33.82
C GLY A 111 33.38 -10.31 -34.42
N VAL A 112 33.75 -11.33 -33.64
CA VAL A 112 33.66 -12.74 -34.04
C VAL A 112 32.21 -13.19 -34.24
N ILE A 113 31.28 -12.81 -33.35
CA ILE A 113 29.85 -13.14 -33.49
C ILE A 113 29.24 -12.46 -34.72
N MET A 114 29.54 -11.17 -34.94
CA MET A 114 29.08 -10.44 -36.12
C MET A 114 29.62 -11.04 -37.43
N LEU A 115 30.87 -11.51 -37.42
CA LEU A 115 31.47 -12.19 -38.57
C LEU A 115 30.86 -13.58 -38.76
N LEU A 116 30.57 -14.32 -37.70
CA LEU A 116 29.85 -15.62 -37.76
C LEU A 116 28.44 -15.45 -38.33
N ILE A 117 27.70 -14.44 -37.90
CA ILE A 117 26.35 -14.13 -38.42
C ILE A 117 26.43 -13.68 -39.89
N GLY A 118 27.41 -12.83 -40.23
CA GLY A 118 27.67 -12.43 -41.62
C GLY A 118 28.05 -13.61 -42.51
N GLY A 119 28.90 -14.51 -42.02
CA GLY A 119 29.30 -15.74 -42.72
C GLY A 119 28.17 -16.76 -42.85
N LEU A 120 27.32 -16.90 -41.83
CA LEU A 120 26.12 -17.74 -41.88
C LEU A 120 25.10 -17.20 -42.90
N PHE A 121 24.95 -15.89 -43.00
CA PHE A 121 24.08 -15.24 -43.99
C PHE A 121 24.63 -15.37 -45.41
N VAL A 122 25.95 -15.22 -45.58
CA VAL A 122 26.64 -15.51 -46.85
C VAL A 122 26.47 -16.99 -47.23
N ALA A 123 26.50 -17.91 -46.26
CA ALA A 123 26.26 -19.34 -46.48
C ALA A 123 24.81 -19.68 -46.86
N THR A 124 23.85 -18.78 -46.63
CA THR A 124 22.43 -18.98 -46.93
C THR A 124 21.88 -18.08 -48.05
N SER A 125 22.64 -17.08 -48.54
CA SER A 125 22.20 -16.16 -49.59
C SER A 125 22.61 -16.59 -51.01
N ASN A 126 21.64 -16.75 -51.92
CA ASN A 126 21.73 -17.03 -53.37
C ASN A 126 23.00 -17.76 -53.88
N TRP A 127 22.93 -19.08 -53.78
CA TRP A 127 23.95 -20.08 -54.16
C TRP A 127 23.57 -20.89 -55.42
N GLU A 128 22.71 -20.42 -56.31
CA GLU A 128 22.19 -21.25 -57.41
C GLU A 128 23.27 -21.70 -58.42
N THR A 129 24.38 -20.97 -58.54
CA THR A 129 25.39 -21.22 -59.58
C THR A 129 26.56 -22.11 -59.14
N MET A 130 26.64 -22.52 -57.86
CA MET A 130 27.74 -23.35 -57.34
C MET A 130 27.33 -24.81 -57.10
N ALA A 131 28.20 -25.76 -57.41
CA ALA A 131 27.98 -27.18 -57.13
C ALA A 131 28.02 -27.48 -55.61
N SER A 132 27.22 -28.45 -55.14
CA SER A 132 27.09 -28.85 -53.73
C SER A 132 28.41 -29.06 -52.98
N TRP A 133 29.39 -29.71 -53.61
CA TRP A 133 30.71 -29.92 -53.03
C TRP A 133 31.53 -28.62 -52.89
N MET A 134 31.33 -27.64 -53.78
CA MET A 134 31.95 -26.31 -53.68
C MET A 134 31.31 -25.50 -52.54
N LYS A 135 30.01 -25.69 -52.27
CA LYS A 135 29.33 -25.06 -51.12
C LYS A 135 29.90 -25.57 -49.80
N ALA A 136 29.94 -26.89 -49.62
CA ALA A 136 30.56 -27.50 -48.44
C ALA A 136 32.06 -27.19 -48.34
N GLY A 137 32.79 -27.21 -49.47
CA GLY A 137 34.20 -26.86 -49.56
C GLY A 137 34.49 -25.40 -49.18
N SER A 138 33.62 -24.47 -49.54
CA SER A 138 33.74 -23.05 -49.15
C SER A 138 33.60 -22.87 -47.63
N ILE A 139 32.69 -23.61 -47.00
CA ILE A 139 32.53 -23.63 -45.53
C ILE A 139 33.79 -24.22 -44.86
N ALA A 140 34.33 -25.31 -45.41
CA ALA A 140 35.59 -25.90 -44.94
C ALA A 140 36.77 -24.92 -45.07
N LEU A 141 36.83 -24.17 -46.18
CA LEU A 141 37.87 -23.19 -46.46
C LEU A 141 37.84 -22.02 -45.47
N VAL A 142 36.66 -21.58 -45.03
CA VAL A 142 36.53 -20.57 -43.96
C VAL A 142 37.09 -21.08 -42.64
N SER A 143 36.80 -22.33 -42.27
CA SER A 143 37.41 -22.96 -41.08
C SER A 143 38.94 -23.01 -41.20
N ALA A 144 39.47 -23.46 -42.35
CA ALA A 144 40.91 -23.52 -42.62
C ALA A 144 41.58 -22.14 -42.59
N LEU A 145 40.92 -21.11 -43.13
CA LEU A 145 41.40 -19.73 -43.12
C LEU A 145 41.56 -19.22 -41.69
N PHE A 146 40.59 -19.47 -40.81
CA PHE A 146 40.70 -19.06 -39.41
C PHE A 146 41.79 -19.82 -38.66
N TYR A 147 41.97 -21.12 -38.89
CA TYR A 147 43.14 -21.83 -38.35
C TYR A 147 44.47 -21.28 -38.90
N GLY A 148 44.52 -20.85 -40.16
CA GLY A 148 45.67 -20.18 -40.77
C GLY A 148 45.97 -18.83 -40.12
N LEU A 149 44.95 -17.98 -39.93
CA LEU A 149 45.07 -16.71 -39.24
C LEU A 149 45.47 -16.87 -37.76
N ALA A 150 44.97 -17.93 -37.10
CA ALA A 150 45.42 -18.29 -35.76
C ALA A 150 46.92 -18.62 -35.73
N PHE A 151 47.40 -19.39 -36.70
CA PHE A 151 48.80 -19.74 -36.83
C PHE A 151 49.70 -18.51 -37.06
N VAL A 152 49.30 -17.59 -37.95
CA VAL A 152 50.03 -16.34 -38.20
C VAL A 152 50.03 -15.45 -36.95
N SER A 153 48.87 -15.30 -36.30
CA SER A 153 48.73 -14.48 -35.09
C SER A 153 49.59 -14.99 -33.94
N TYR A 154 49.68 -16.32 -33.80
CA TYR A 154 50.49 -16.97 -32.76
C TYR A 154 51.98 -16.92 -33.07
N ARG A 155 52.39 -17.30 -34.28
CA ARG A 155 53.80 -17.54 -34.64
C ARG A 155 54.52 -16.29 -35.16
N VAL A 156 53.81 -15.41 -35.87
CA VAL A 156 54.39 -14.20 -36.49
C VAL A 156 54.16 -12.98 -35.61
N LEU A 157 52.92 -12.73 -35.20
CA LEU A 157 52.54 -11.52 -34.46
C LEU A 157 52.69 -11.65 -32.94
N LYS A 158 52.81 -12.89 -32.42
CA LYS A 158 52.88 -13.20 -30.98
C LYS A 158 51.72 -12.61 -30.17
N ILE A 159 50.50 -12.64 -30.73
CA ILE A 159 49.26 -12.16 -30.10
C ILE A 159 48.39 -13.36 -29.72
N GLU A 160 48.63 -13.91 -28.54
CA GLU A 160 48.05 -15.19 -28.09
C GLU A 160 46.51 -15.16 -27.96
N LYS A 161 45.93 -14.05 -27.48
CA LYS A 161 44.48 -13.92 -27.29
C LYS A 161 43.72 -13.88 -28.63
N THR A 162 44.27 -13.15 -29.61
CA THR A 162 43.71 -13.12 -30.98
C THR A 162 43.86 -14.48 -31.67
N ALA A 163 45.00 -15.15 -31.51
CA ALA A 163 45.19 -16.50 -32.04
C ALA A 163 44.19 -17.51 -31.45
N PHE A 164 43.94 -17.48 -30.13
CA PHE A 164 42.94 -18.32 -29.48
C PHE A 164 41.52 -18.07 -30.03
N ALA A 165 41.13 -16.80 -30.24
CA ALA A 165 39.84 -16.45 -30.82
C ALA A 165 39.67 -17.01 -32.24
N PHE A 166 40.71 -16.95 -33.07
CA PHE A 166 40.70 -17.55 -34.41
C PHE A 166 40.63 -19.08 -34.37
N VAL A 167 41.28 -19.75 -33.41
CA VAL A 167 41.11 -21.20 -33.20
C VAL A 167 39.67 -21.56 -32.83
N VAL A 168 39.05 -20.82 -31.91
CA VAL A 168 37.64 -21.03 -31.53
C VAL A 168 36.72 -20.84 -32.73
N LEU A 169 36.95 -19.80 -33.54
CA LEU A 169 36.15 -19.53 -34.73
C LEU A 169 36.29 -20.65 -35.76
N GLY A 170 37.52 -21.09 -36.08
CA GLY A 170 37.76 -22.23 -36.95
C GLY A 170 37.07 -23.51 -36.46
N SER A 171 37.09 -23.76 -35.15
CA SER A 171 36.41 -24.89 -34.52
C SER A 171 34.88 -24.83 -34.61
N LEU A 172 34.25 -23.65 -34.48
CA LEU A 172 32.80 -23.48 -34.57
C LEU A 172 32.24 -23.73 -35.98
N PHE A 173 33.06 -23.61 -37.03
CA PHE A 173 32.68 -23.96 -38.39
C PHE A 173 32.76 -25.48 -38.68
N LEU A 174 33.44 -26.28 -37.84
CA LEU A 174 33.55 -27.73 -38.07
C LEU A 174 32.21 -28.48 -37.98
N PRO A 175 31.33 -28.23 -36.96
CA PRO A 175 29.99 -28.81 -36.94
C PRO A 175 29.15 -28.41 -38.17
N ILE A 176 29.24 -27.14 -38.57
CA ILE A 176 28.52 -26.60 -39.74
C ILE A 176 28.98 -27.33 -41.01
N PHE A 177 30.29 -27.52 -41.15
CA PHE A 177 30.85 -28.30 -42.25
C PHE A 177 30.33 -29.74 -42.26
N THR A 178 30.42 -30.47 -41.13
CA THR A 178 29.94 -31.86 -41.06
C THR A 178 28.45 -31.99 -41.36
N LEU A 179 27.62 -31.06 -40.89
CA LEU A 179 26.18 -31.04 -41.19
C LEU A 179 25.91 -30.66 -42.65
N SER A 180 26.72 -29.77 -43.24
CA SER A 180 26.58 -29.38 -44.65
C SER A 180 26.83 -30.55 -45.60
N LEU A 181 27.69 -31.51 -45.23
CA LEU A 181 27.91 -32.73 -46.00
C LEU A 181 26.62 -33.58 -46.11
N GLY A 182 25.84 -33.66 -45.02
CA GLY A 182 24.54 -34.33 -45.02
C GLY A 182 23.42 -33.51 -45.66
N TRP A 183 23.45 -32.18 -45.51
CA TRP A 183 22.48 -31.26 -46.11
C TRP A 183 22.56 -31.23 -47.64
N PHE A 184 23.79 -31.25 -48.18
CA PHE A 184 24.04 -31.26 -49.62
C PHE A 184 24.15 -32.68 -50.21
N GLU A 185 23.75 -33.71 -49.46
CA GLU A 185 23.73 -35.13 -49.87
C GLU A 185 25.08 -35.71 -50.34
N LEU A 186 26.20 -35.12 -49.90
CA LEU A 186 27.55 -35.51 -50.32
C LEU A 186 28.01 -36.86 -49.73
N LEU A 187 27.33 -37.34 -48.68
CA LEU A 187 27.57 -38.65 -48.04
C LEU A 187 26.59 -39.72 -48.54
N GLY A 188 25.83 -39.43 -49.60
CA GLY A 188 24.80 -40.30 -50.17
C GLY A 188 23.40 -40.03 -49.61
N PRO A 189 22.35 -40.53 -50.28
CA PRO A 189 20.95 -40.21 -49.94
C PRO A 189 20.50 -40.76 -48.59
N VAL A 190 21.06 -41.90 -48.15
CA VAL A 190 20.75 -42.52 -46.85
C VAL A 190 21.34 -41.72 -45.67
N LEU A 191 22.59 -41.27 -45.80
CA LEU A 191 23.28 -40.41 -44.84
C LEU A 191 23.13 -38.94 -45.26
N SER A 192 21.88 -38.51 -45.40
CA SER A 192 21.53 -37.11 -45.68
C SER A 192 20.60 -36.57 -44.60
N PHE A 193 20.37 -35.26 -44.59
CA PHE A 193 19.45 -34.63 -43.64
C PHE A 193 18.00 -35.12 -43.79
N TYR A 194 17.65 -35.54 -45.01
CA TYR A 194 16.32 -36.03 -45.39
C TYR A 194 16.22 -37.56 -45.47
N GLY A 195 17.34 -38.28 -45.38
CA GLY A 195 17.40 -39.74 -45.50
C GLY A 195 17.03 -40.50 -44.22
N GLU A 196 16.76 -41.79 -44.36
CA GLU A 196 16.40 -42.69 -43.25
C GLU A 196 17.52 -42.78 -42.18
N GLY A 197 18.78 -42.64 -42.58
CA GLY A 197 19.96 -42.66 -41.71
C GLY A 197 20.28 -41.33 -41.02
N ARG A 198 19.39 -40.33 -41.03
CA ARG A 198 19.65 -38.96 -40.50
C ARG A 198 20.17 -38.90 -39.06
N PHE A 199 19.67 -39.76 -38.16
CA PHE A 199 20.11 -39.80 -36.76
C PHE A 199 21.46 -40.52 -36.60
N ILE A 200 21.75 -41.49 -37.48
CA ILE A 200 23.08 -42.11 -37.59
C ILE A 200 24.09 -41.07 -38.08
N LEU A 201 23.73 -40.26 -39.08
CA LEU A 201 24.56 -39.14 -39.55
C LEU A 201 24.82 -38.13 -38.43
N GLY A 202 23.81 -37.77 -37.63
CA GLY A 202 23.98 -36.88 -36.46
C GLY A 202 24.94 -37.46 -35.41
N THR A 203 24.84 -38.77 -35.14
CA THR A 203 25.74 -39.49 -34.22
C THR A 203 27.18 -39.50 -34.73
N ILE A 204 27.40 -39.82 -36.01
CA ILE A 204 28.74 -39.82 -36.63
C ILE A 204 29.32 -38.40 -36.64
N SER A 205 28.54 -37.43 -37.10
CA SER A 205 28.99 -36.03 -37.23
C SER A 205 29.42 -35.42 -35.90
N SER A 206 28.67 -35.68 -34.83
CA SER A 206 29.02 -35.20 -33.48
C SER A 206 30.18 -36.00 -32.87
N SER A 207 30.25 -37.31 -33.09
CA SER A 207 31.30 -38.17 -32.53
C SER A 207 32.68 -37.90 -33.12
N VAL A 208 32.78 -37.55 -34.41
CA VAL A 208 34.05 -37.17 -35.06
C VAL A 208 34.66 -35.90 -34.45
N LEU A 209 33.84 -35.00 -33.92
CA LEU A 209 34.30 -33.76 -33.29
C LEU A 209 34.88 -33.97 -31.88
N ILE A 210 34.43 -35.01 -31.17
CA ILE A 210 34.85 -35.33 -29.80
C ILE A 210 36.40 -35.44 -29.70
N PRO A 211 37.11 -36.27 -30.48
CA PRO A 211 38.56 -36.38 -30.40
C PRO A 211 39.27 -35.07 -30.78
N ILE A 212 38.76 -34.33 -31.76
CA ILE A 212 39.31 -33.02 -32.17
C ILE A 212 39.26 -32.04 -30.99
N TYR A 213 38.12 -31.94 -30.32
CA TYR A 213 37.96 -31.06 -29.16
C TYR A 213 38.74 -31.52 -27.94
N ILE A 214 38.90 -32.83 -27.71
CA ILE A 214 39.78 -33.35 -26.64
C ILE A 214 41.23 -32.95 -26.89
N LEU A 215 41.71 -33.07 -28.13
CA LEU A 215 43.07 -32.67 -28.50
C LEU A 215 43.29 -31.17 -28.33
N LEU A 216 42.33 -30.34 -28.76
CA LEU A 216 42.39 -28.89 -28.60
C LEU A 216 42.29 -28.47 -27.12
N ALA A 217 41.44 -29.13 -26.33
CA ALA A 217 41.31 -28.90 -24.89
C ALA A 217 42.63 -29.17 -24.16
N ARG A 218 43.32 -30.27 -24.50
CA ARG A 218 44.63 -30.61 -23.93
C ARG A 218 45.73 -29.66 -24.40
N LYS A 219 45.80 -29.36 -25.70
CA LYS A 219 46.85 -28.51 -26.29
C LYS A 219 46.77 -27.05 -25.83
N LEU A 220 45.56 -26.53 -25.63
CA LEU A 220 45.31 -25.13 -25.24
C LEU A 220 44.98 -24.95 -23.75
N SER A 221 44.93 -26.04 -22.97
CA SER A 221 44.46 -26.04 -21.57
C SER A 221 43.12 -25.29 -21.38
N SER A 222 42.21 -25.41 -22.35
CA SER A 222 41.01 -24.57 -22.45
C SER A 222 39.78 -25.27 -21.90
N ARG A 223 39.10 -24.61 -20.95
CA ARG A 223 37.80 -25.06 -20.42
C ARG A 223 36.70 -25.05 -21.48
N LEU A 224 36.75 -24.10 -22.41
CA LEU A 224 35.74 -23.96 -23.47
C LEU A 224 35.72 -25.21 -24.36
N PHE A 225 36.89 -25.75 -24.71
CA PHE A 225 36.98 -26.97 -25.51
C PHE A 225 36.58 -28.24 -24.73
N VAL A 226 36.75 -28.27 -23.40
CA VAL A 226 36.17 -29.33 -22.55
C VAL A 226 34.64 -29.31 -22.62
N TRP A 227 34.03 -28.12 -22.56
CA TRP A 227 32.59 -27.96 -22.74
C TRP A 227 32.13 -28.37 -24.14
N PHE A 228 32.88 -28.04 -25.20
CA PHE A 228 32.57 -28.51 -26.55
C PHE A 228 32.65 -30.03 -26.68
N THR A 229 33.61 -30.68 -26.00
CA THR A 229 33.65 -32.15 -25.92
C THR A 229 32.39 -32.69 -25.28
N TYR A 230 31.97 -32.17 -24.12
CA TYR A 230 30.77 -32.66 -23.44
C TYR A 230 29.47 -32.41 -24.21
N ILE A 231 29.34 -31.23 -24.83
CA ILE A 231 28.20 -30.93 -25.72
C ILE A 231 28.17 -31.91 -26.89
N ALA A 232 29.31 -32.17 -27.55
CA ALA A 232 29.39 -33.14 -28.63
C ALA A 232 29.04 -34.56 -28.15
N SER A 233 29.46 -34.96 -26.95
CA SER A 233 29.09 -36.25 -26.34
C SER A 233 27.59 -36.36 -26.05
N THR A 234 26.96 -35.32 -25.49
CA THR A 234 25.51 -35.31 -25.22
C THR A 234 24.70 -35.30 -26.52
N VAL A 235 25.11 -34.50 -27.52
CA VAL A 235 24.46 -34.49 -28.84
C VAL A 235 24.60 -35.84 -29.53
N SER A 236 25.76 -36.48 -29.44
CA SER A 236 25.96 -37.85 -29.93
C SER A 236 25.06 -38.86 -29.22
N ALA A 237 24.98 -38.81 -27.89
CA ALA A 237 24.07 -39.66 -27.11
C ALA A 237 22.60 -39.45 -27.47
N ALA A 238 22.17 -38.19 -27.68
CA ALA A 238 20.80 -37.87 -28.08
C ALA A 238 20.46 -38.44 -29.48
N TYR A 239 21.34 -38.26 -30.48
CA TYR A 239 21.14 -38.84 -31.81
C TYR A 239 21.19 -40.37 -31.80
N LEU A 240 22.02 -40.96 -30.93
CA LEU A 240 22.10 -42.41 -30.73
C LEU A 240 20.80 -42.95 -30.13
N LEU A 241 20.26 -42.32 -29.08
CA LEU A 241 18.97 -42.71 -28.49
C LEU A 241 17.83 -42.64 -29.52
N ARG A 242 17.85 -41.64 -30.40
CA ARG A 242 16.85 -41.51 -31.47
C ARG A 242 17.03 -42.54 -32.59
N THR A 243 18.25 -43.06 -32.78
CA THR A 243 18.54 -44.14 -33.74
C THR A 243 17.87 -45.46 -33.34
N PHE A 244 17.70 -45.71 -32.03
CA PHE A 244 16.97 -46.88 -31.52
C PHE A 244 15.44 -46.78 -31.67
N GLY A 245 14.91 -45.73 -32.29
CA GLY A 245 13.47 -45.57 -32.52
C GLY A 245 12.66 -45.23 -31.26
N LEU A 246 13.32 -44.81 -30.17
CA LEU A 246 12.62 -44.44 -28.95
C LEU A 246 11.69 -43.24 -29.20
N GLU A 247 10.41 -43.40 -28.85
CA GLU A 247 9.41 -42.33 -28.76
C GLU A 247 9.83 -41.29 -27.71
N SER A 248 9.14 -40.14 -27.68
CA SER A 248 9.56 -38.98 -26.88
C SER A 248 9.82 -39.33 -25.41
N ASP A 249 8.94 -40.11 -24.79
CA ASP A 249 9.08 -40.46 -23.37
C ASP A 249 10.21 -41.47 -23.10
N GLY A 250 10.42 -42.43 -24.01
CA GLY A 250 11.55 -43.36 -23.95
C GLY A 250 12.89 -42.69 -24.22
N PHE A 251 12.91 -41.68 -25.09
CA PHE A 251 14.07 -40.84 -25.34
C PHE A 251 14.50 -40.07 -24.08
N TYR A 252 13.56 -39.47 -23.35
CA TYR A 252 13.86 -38.76 -22.10
C TYR A 252 14.28 -39.70 -20.96
N LEU A 253 13.68 -40.90 -20.86
CA LEU A 253 14.19 -41.95 -19.96
C LEU A 253 15.67 -42.26 -20.27
N GLY A 254 16.01 -42.44 -21.54
CA GLY A 254 17.38 -42.64 -22.00
C GLY A 254 18.32 -41.48 -21.63
N LEU A 255 17.86 -40.24 -21.72
CA LEU A 255 18.62 -39.06 -21.29
C LEU A 255 18.80 -38.99 -19.77
N ILE A 256 17.83 -39.42 -18.96
CA ILE A 256 17.97 -39.50 -17.49
C ILE A 256 19.03 -40.55 -17.13
N LEU A 257 19.01 -41.71 -17.79
CA LEU A 257 20.03 -42.74 -17.63
C LEU A 257 21.42 -42.22 -18.02
N PHE A 258 21.51 -41.49 -19.13
CA PHE A 258 22.76 -40.86 -19.56
C PHE A 258 23.27 -39.83 -18.53
N ASN A 259 22.39 -38.99 -17.98
CA ASN A 259 22.77 -38.05 -16.91
C ASN A 259 23.24 -38.78 -15.64
N THR A 260 22.58 -39.88 -15.28
CA THR A 260 22.99 -40.72 -14.15
C THR A 260 24.38 -41.32 -14.38
N LEU A 261 24.67 -41.72 -15.62
CA LEU A 261 25.99 -42.21 -16.04
C LEU A 261 27.05 -41.10 -15.97
N LEU A 262 26.75 -39.86 -16.39
CA LEU A 262 27.68 -38.73 -16.26
C LEU A 262 28.03 -38.43 -14.79
N ILE A 263 27.05 -38.50 -13.89
CA ILE A 263 27.26 -38.30 -12.43
C ILE A 263 28.13 -39.42 -11.86
N THR A 264 27.88 -40.67 -12.27
CA THR A 264 28.69 -41.83 -11.87
C THR A 264 30.12 -41.72 -12.40
N LEU A 265 30.29 -41.29 -13.65
CA LEU A 265 31.59 -41.07 -14.27
C LEU A 265 32.39 -39.96 -13.57
N TYR A 266 31.72 -38.88 -13.14
CA TYR A 266 32.35 -37.84 -12.31
C TYR A 266 32.89 -38.41 -11.00
N HIS A 267 32.13 -39.25 -10.30
CA HIS A 267 32.58 -39.89 -9.07
C HIS A 267 33.81 -40.79 -9.31
N TYR A 268 33.79 -41.58 -10.38
CA TYR A 268 34.91 -42.43 -10.78
C TYR A 268 36.18 -41.63 -11.11
N LEU A 269 36.06 -40.57 -11.92
CA LEU A 269 37.19 -39.72 -12.31
C LEU A 269 37.76 -38.91 -11.13
N LYS A 270 36.90 -38.46 -10.21
CA LYS A 270 37.31 -37.80 -8.97
C LYS A 270 38.13 -38.72 -8.06
N LYS A 271 37.82 -40.02 -8.04
CA LYS A 271 38.55 -41.03 -7.24
C LYS A 271 39.93 -41.36 -7.81
N ILE A 272 40.09 -41.31 -9.13
CA ILE A 272 41.34 -41.69 -9.83
C ILE A 272 42.33 -40.51 -9.93
N GLY A 273 41.85 -39.26 -9.90
CA GLY A 273 42.71 -38.07 -9.87
C GLY A 273 43.45 -37.76 -11.19
N GLN A 274 43.22 -38.53 -12.26
CA GLN A 274 43.76 -38.27 -13.59
C GLN A 274 42.87 -37.28 -14.38
N HIS A 275 43.47 -36.46 -15.25
CA HIS A 275 42.80 -35.42 -16.06
C HIS A 275 41.95 -34.40 -15.26
N PRO A 276 42.56 -33.61 -14.34
CA PRO A 276 41.85 -32.66 -13.49
C PRO A 276 41.10 -31.56 -14.26
N LEU A 277 41.51 -31.26 -15.49
CA LEU A 277 40.84 -30.32 -16.38
C LEU A 277 39.41 -30.76 -16.75
N PHE A 278 39.20 -32.07 -16.96
CA PHE A 278 37.89 -32.63 -17.31
C PHE A 278 37.06 -32.89 -16.06
N ALA A 279 37.63 -33.55 -15.03
CA ALA A 279 36.90 -33.91 -13.82
C ALA A 279 36.24 -32.71 -13.10
N LYS A 280 36.90 -31.54 -13.12
CA LYS A 280 36.38 -30.33 -12.49
C LYS A 280 35.18 -29.72 -13.22
N GLU A 281 35.20 -29.73 -14.55
CA GLU A 281 34.13 -29.16 -15.37
C GLU A 281 32.95 -30.13 -15.52
N LEU A 282 33.19 -31.45 -15.41
CA LEU A 282 32.16 -32.49 -15.54
C LEU A 282 31.03 -32.36 -14.50
N ALA A 283 31.32 -31.98 -13.25
CA ALA A 283 30.30 -31.78 -12.22
C ALA A 283 29.35 -30.62 -12.55
N ILE A 284 29.89 -29.51 -13.05
CA ILE A 284 29.09 -28.33 -13.44
C ILE A 284 28.31 -28.66 -14.72
N TYR A 285 28.93 -29.38 -15.64
CA TYR A 285 28.27 -29.80 -16.88
C TYR A 285 27.12 -30.78 -16.62
N SER A 286 27.31 -31.81 -15.79
CA SER A 286 26.27 -32.80 -15.49
C SER A 286 25.05 -32.15 -14.81
N GLN A 287 25.27 -31.15 -13.95
CA GLN A 287 24.18 -30.33 -13.38
C GLN A 287 23.44 -29.54 -14.46
N ALA A 288 24.18 -28.82 -15.32
CA ALA A 288 23.57 -28.03 -16.40
C ALA A 288 22.78 -28.93 -17.39
N ASN A 289 23.32 -30.10 -17.69
CA ASN A 289 22.70 -31.07 -18.58
C ASN A 289 21.47 -31.73 -17.96
N LEU A 290 21.53 -32.07 -16.66
CA LEU A 290 20.37 -32.60 -15.94
C LEU A 290 19.24 -31.56 -15.94
N VAL A 291 19.53 -30.30 -15.59
CA VAL A 291 18.52 -29.21 -15.62
C VAL A 291 17.93 -29.02 -17.01
N LEU A 292 18.77 -28.96 -18.05
CA LEU A 292 18.29 -28.81 -19.43
C LEU A 292 17.41 -30.00 -19.85
N SER A 293 17.82 -31.23 -19.54
CA SER A 293 17.04 -32.43 -19.86
C SER A 293 15.72 -32.49 -19.08
N THR A 294 15.71 -32.05 -17.81
CA THR A 294 14.49 -31.96 -17.01
C THR A 294 13.54 -30.91 -17.58
N LEU A 295 14.05 -29.75 -18.01
CA LEU A 295 13.21 -28.72 -18.63
C LEU A 295 12.57 -29.23 -19.92
N LEU A 296 13.33 -29.89 -20.79
CA LEU A 296 12.79 -30.45 -22.03
C LEU A 296 11.75 -31.55 -21.76
N LEU A 297 12.00 -32.40 -20.77
CA LEU A 297 11.07 -33.45 -20.33
C LEU A 297 9.73 -32.89 -19.85
N LEU A 298 9.71 -31.72 -19.20
CA LEU A 298 8.46 -31.08 -18.77
C LEU A 298 7.58 -30.60 -19.94
N PHE A 299 8.17 -30.30 -21.10
CA PHE A 299 7.44 -29.69 -22.23
C PHE A 299 7.12 -30.67 -23.37
N PHE A 300 7.89 -31.75 -23.53
CA PHE A 300 7.86 -32.59 -24.72
C PHE A 300 7.55 -34.07 -24.39
N TYR A 301 6.44 -34.34 -23.72
CA TYR A 301 5.99 -35.71 -23.41
C TYR A 301 4.73 -36.09 -24.19
N GLU A 302 4.53 -37.40 -24.40
CA GLU A 302 3.37 -37.94 -25.13
C GLU A 302 2.39 -38.66 -24.20
N ASN A 303 2.88 -39.45 -23.24
CA ASN A 303 2.09 -40.16 -22.24
C ASN A 303 2.33 -39.60 -20.83
N ALA A 304 1.28 -39.04 -20.21
CA ALA A 304 1.37 -38.42 -18.89
C ALA A 304 1.77 -39.39 -17.77
N ILE A 305 1.33 -40.65 -17.81
CA ILE A 305 1.68 -41.64 -16.78
C ILE A 305 3.16 -42.00 -16.91
N PHE A 306 3.62 -42.30 -18.13
CA PHE A 306 5.02 -42.65 -18.38
C PHE A 306 5.95 -41.47 -18.06
N ASN A 307 5.56 -40.24 -18.41
CA ASN A 307 6.29 -39.05 -18.03
C ASN A 307 6.29 -38.79 -16.52
N GLY A 308 5.20 -39.09 -15.82
CA GLY A 308 5.13 -39.06 -14.36
C GLY A 308 6.18 -39.98 -13.72
N PHE A 309 6.38 -41.18 -14.27
CA PHE A 309 7.47 -42.08 -13.85
C PHE A 309 8.85 -41.47 -14.14
N ASN A 310 9.06 -40.90 -15.34
CA ASN A 310 10.31 -40.23 -15.68
C ASN A 310 10.64 -39.06 -14.72
N LEU A 311 9.63 -38.30 -14.31
CA LEU A 311 9.77 -37.20 -13.34
C LEU A 311 10.13 -37.69 -11.95
N ILE A 312 9.51 -38.78 -11.48
CA ILE A 312 9.86 -39.40 -10.18
C ILE A 312 11.30 -39.91 -10.22
N LEU A 313 11.72 -40.58 -11.30
CA LEU A 313 13.09 -41.05 -11.45
C LEU A 313 14.08 -39.87 -11.47
N THR A 314 13.74 -38.80 -12.19
CA THR A 314 14.52 -37.55 -12.21
C THR A 314 14.61 -36.92 -10.82
N ALA A 315 13.52 -36.94 -10.05
CA ALA A 315 13.51 -36.46 -8.68
C ALA A 315 14.53 -37.25 -7.83
N VAL A 316 14.54 -38.59 -7.93
CA VAL A 316 15.53 -39.43 -7.23
C VAL A 316 16.97 -39.07 -7.60
N VAL A 317 17.24 -38.75 -8.88
CA VAL A 317 18.57 -38.28 -9.32
C VAL A 317 18.94 -36.93 -8.69
N TYR A 318 18.00 -35.99 -8.58
CA TYR A 318 18.22 -34.73 -7.84
C TYR A 318 18.45 -34.95 -6.35
N LEU A 319 17.73 -35.90 -5.73
CA LEU A 319 17.95 -36.27 -4.34
C LEU A 319 19.36 -36.85 -4.15
N ALA A 320 19.82 -37.70 -5.06
CA ALA A 320 21.19 -38.23 -5.05
C ALA A 320 22.25 -37.12 -5.16
N MET A 321 22.02 -36.07 -5.97
CA MET A 321 22.92 -34.91 -6.07
C MET A 321 23.08 -34.15 -4.76
N VAL A 322 22.05 -34.09 -3.90
CA VAL A 322 22.14 -33.44 -2.57
C VAL A 322 23.28 -34.07 -1.75
N PHE A 323 23.44 -35.38 -1.82
CA PHE A 323 24.47 -36.11 -1.06
C PHE A 323 25.85 -36.07 -1.73
N ILE A 324 25.90 -35.94 -3.06
CA ILE A 324 27.15 -35.94 -3.84
C ILE A 324 27.84 -34.56 -3.81
N ASP A 325 27.07 -33.49 -3.98
CA ASP A 325 27.60 -32.12 -4.09
C ASP A 325 27.40 -31.28 -2.82
N GLY A 326 26.67 -31.80 -1.83
CA GLY A 326 26.41 -31.15 -0.53
C GLY A 326 25.53 -29.90 -0.61
N ARG A 327 24.96 -29.60 -1.78
CA ARG A 327 24.09 -28.44 -1.99
C ARG A 327 22.66 -28.76 -1.56
N LYS A 328 22.22 -28.11 -0.48
CA LYS A 328 20.86 -28.28 0.06
C LYS A 328 19.76 -27.85 -0.91
N GLU A 329 20.04 -27.00 -1.89
CA GLU A 329 19.05 -26.45 -2.84
C GLU A 329 18.33 -27.52 -3.68
N TYR A 330 19.00 -28.64 -3.99
CA TYR A 330 18.41 -29.71 -4.81
C TYR A 330 17.23 -30.43 -4.15
N HIS A 331 17.05 -30.33 -2.82
CA HIS A 331 15.88 -30.94 -2.18
C HIS A 331 14.57 -30.30 -2.65
N PHE A 332 14.57 -29.01 -2.98
CA PHE A 332 13.37 -28.34 -3.50
C PHE A 332 13.01 -28.83 -4.90
N VAL A 333 14.03 -29.04 -5.75
CA VAL A 333 13.84 -29.59 -7.10
C VAL A 333 13.34 -31.02 -7.02
N PHE A 334 13.91 -31.84 -6.12
CA PHE A 334 13.39 -33.17 -5.82
C PHE A 334 11.90 -33.12 -5.41
N SER A 335 11.54 -32.30 -4.43
CA SER A 335 10.16 -32.21 -3.95
C SER A 335 9.19 -31.76 -5.05
N GLY A 336 9.57 -30.77 -5.87
CA GLY A 336 8.75 -30.29 -6.97
C GLY A 336 8.52 -31.35 -8.04
N MET A 337 9.60 -32.02 -8.49
CA MET A 337 9.51 -33.08 -9.51
C MET A 337 8.74 -34.30 -9.00
N PHE A 338 8.92 -34.68 -7.74
CA PHE A 338 8.19 -35.79 -7.14
C PHE A 338 6.68 -35.51 -7.06
N VAL A 339 6.30 -34.32 -6.58
CA VAL A 339 4.88 -33.94 -6.49
C VAL A 339 4.25 -33.84 -7.89
N TYR A 340 4.93 -33.21 -8.85
CA TYR A 340 4.41 -33.08 -10.21
C TYR A 340 4.31 -34.44 -10.93
N GLY A 341 5.31 -35.31 -10.78
CA GLY A 341 5.25 -36.67 -11.32
C GLY A 341 4.14 -37.51 -10.68
N SER A 342 3.95 -37.38 -9.36
CA SER A 342 2.83 -38.04 -8.66
C SER A 342 1.48 -37.51 -9.14
N TYR A 343 1.36 -36.21 -9.38
CA TYR A 343 0.14 -35.60 -9.93
C TYR A 343 -0.18 -36.14 -11.33
N GLN A 344 0.80 -36.19 -12.24
CA GLN A 344 0.57 -36.73 -13.59
C GLN A 344 0.11 -38.20 -13.56
N ILE A 345 0.61 -39.00 -12.62
CA ILE A 345 0.15 -40.38 -12.44
C ILE A 345 -1.27 -40.40 -11.86
N LEU A 346 -1.49 -39.74 -10.72
CA LEU A 346 -2.75 -39.81 -9.97
C LEU A 346 -3.94 -39.26 -10.76
N GLU A 347 -3.74 -38.17 -11.52
CA GLU A 347 -4.80 -37.55 -12.32
C GLU A 347 -5.25 -38.42 -13.51
N ASN A 348 -4.31 -39.19 -14.07
CA ASN A 348 -4.59 -40.04 -15.23
C ASN A 348 -4.91 -41.50 -14.85
N LEU A 349 -5.08 -41.79 -13.55
CA LEU A 349 -5.59 -43.09 -13.09
C LEU A 349 -7.08 -43.20 -13.40
N SER A 350 -7.52 -44.40 -13.83
CA SER A 350 -8.94 -44.65 -14.16
C SER A 350 -9.89 -44.68 -12.94
N PHE A 351 -9.38 -44.52 -11.71
CA PHE A 351 -10.15 -44.59 -10.46
C PHE A 351 -10.05 -43.28 -9.67
N PRO A 352 -11.04 -42.35 -9.80
CA PRO A 352 -11.02 -41.05 -9.13
C PRO A 352 -11.01 -41.15 -7.59
N GLU A 353 -11.58 -42.20 -7.00
CA GLU A 353 -11.50 -42.39 -5.55
C GLU A 353 -10.07 -42.69 -5.08
N ALA A 354 -9.30 -43.40 -5.90
CA ALA A 354 -7.91 -43.73 -5.60
C ALA A 354 -7.00 -42.50 -5.74
N SER A 355 -7.30 -41.58 -6.67
CA SER A 355 -6.53 -40.34 -6.84
C SER A 355 -6.65 -39.43 -5.62
N ILE A 356 -7.86 -39.21 -5.10
CA ILE A 356 -8.14 -38.40 -3.88
C ILE A 356 -7.37 -38.94 -2.67
N ILE A 357 -7.42 -40.26 -2.43
CA ILE A 357 -6.66 -40.89 -1.35
C ILE A 357 -5.15 -40.78 -1.62
N GLY A 358 -4.71 -40.99 -2.85
CA GLY A 358 -3.32 -40.82 -3.28
C GLY A 358 -2.77 -39.43 -2.96
N TYR A 359 -3.51 -38.37 -3.31
CA TYR A 359 -3.14 -36.98 -3.01
C TYR A 359 -3.02 -36.74 -1.49
N SER A 360 -3.93 -37.27 -0.69
CA SER A 360 -3.90 -37.13 0.78
C SER A 360 -2.66 -37.80 1.42
N LEU A 361 -2.13 -38.85 0.79
CA LEU A 361 -0.95 -39.59 1.26
C LEU A 361 0.39 -38.96 0.87
N LEU A 362 0.44 -38.08 -0.13
CA LEU A 362 1.70 -37.51 -0.64
C LEU A 362 2.54 -36.81 0.44
N GLY A 363 1.91 -36.13 1.39
CA GLY A 363 2.63 -35.50 2.50
C GLY A 363 3.39 -36.49 3.38
N PHE A 364 2.85 -37.70 3.59
CA PHE A 364 3.51 -38.73 4.39
C PHE A 364 4.83 -39.21 3.78
N VAL A 365 4.99 -39.15 2.46
CA VAL A 365 6.26 -39.50 1.80
C VAL A 365 7.40 -38.65 2.33
N PHE A 366 7.18 -37.33 2.46
CA PHE A 366 8.19 -36.40 2.98
C PHE A 366 8.41 -36.54 4.50
N VAL A 367 7.47 -37.12 5.24
CA VAL A 367 7.67 -37.47 6.66
C VAL A 367 8.50 -38.74 6.83
N LEU A 368 8.34 -39.72 5.93
CA LEU A 368 9.02 -41.01 5.99
C LEU A 368 10.44 -40.94 5.42
N LEU A 369 10.66 -40.14 4.37
CA LEU A 369 11.94 -40.05 3.67
C LEU A 369 13.15 -39.72 4.58
N PRO A 370 13.07 -38.78 5.55
CA PRO A 370 14.18 -38.51 6.47
C PRO A 370 14.48 -39.66 7.43
N LYS A 371 13.57 -40.65 7.60
CA LYS A 371 13.83 -41.84 8.42
C LYS A 371 14.58 -42.93 7.64
N LEU A 372 14.59 -42.84 6.31
CA LEU A 372 15.24 -43.79 5.40
C LEU A 372 16.66 -43.34 5.00
N ILE A 373 17.12 -42.16 5.45
CA ILE A 373 18.35 -41.49 5.00
C ILE A 373 19.20 -41.09 6.22
N ASP A 374 20.53 -41.21 6.10
CA ASP A 374 21.53 -40.90 7.15
C ASP A 374 21.62 -39.39 7.50
N ASP A 375 21.84 -39.06 8.79
CA ASP A 375 21.54 -37.74 9.38
C ASP A 375 22.56 -36.61 9.06
N GLN A 376 23.53 -36.86 8.16
CA GLN A 376 24.70 -36.01 7.92
C GLN A 376 24.39 -34.57 7.42
N TYR A 377 23.22 -34.31 6.83
CA TYR A 377 22.90 -33.02 6.17
C TYR A 377 21.74 -32.20 6.79
N SER A 378 21.19 -32.64 7.92
CA SER A 378 20.15 -31.93 8.69
C SER A 378 18.88 -31.52 7.89
N LEU A 379 18.43 -32.32 6.92
CA LEU A 379 17.27 -32.00 6.04
C LEU A 379 15.89 -32.33 6.64
N LYS A 380 15.87 -32.99 7.81
CA LYS A 380 14.65 -33.42 8.51
C LYS A 380 13.62 -32.30 8.70
N LYS A 381 14.07 -31.09 9.06
CA LYS A 381 13.19 -29.92 9.22
C LYS A 381 12.60 -29.47 7.88
N SER A 382 13.41 -29.42 6.81
CA SER A 382 12.95 -29.01 5.48
C SER A 382 11.85 -29.94 4.96
N PHE A 383 12.05 -31.25 5.07
CA PHE A 383 11.05 -32.23 4.63
C PHE A 383 9.75 -32.20 5.45
N GLN A 384 9.81 -31.88 6.75
CA GLN A 384 8.59 -31.64 7.54
C GLN A 384 7.78 -30.45 7.03
N PHE A 385 8.45 -29.35 6.64
CA PHE A 385 7.77 -28.20 6.03
C PHE A 385 7.24 -28.53 4.63
N THR A 386 7.99 -29.29 3.82
CA THR A 386 7.51 -29.80 2.53
C THR A 386 6.27 -30.66 2.70
N SER A 387 6.25 -31.60 3.67
CA SER A 387 5.06 -32.41 4.00
C SER A 387 3.85 -31.51 4.30
N ALA A 388 4.04 -30.49 5.14
CA ALA A 388 2.96 -29.57 5.48
C ALA A 388 2.44 -28.80 4.27
N ALA A 389 3.35 -28.30 3.42
CA ALA A 389 2.99 -27.57 2.21
C ALA A 389 2.23 -28.47 1.22
N VAL A 390 2.72 -29.69 0.99
CA VAL A 390 2.10 -30.65 0.07
C VAL A 390 0.74 -31.12 0.59
N SER A 391 0.62 -31.48 1.86
CA SER A 391 -0.68 -31.85 2.44
C SER A 391 -1.68 -30.69 2.47
N GLY A 392 -1.20 -29.45 2.66
CA GLY A 392 -2.04 -28.25 2.56
C GLY A 392 -2.54 -27.99 1.14
N LEU A 393 -1.66 -28.13 0.13
CA LEU A 393 -2.06 -28.02 -1.28
C LEU A 393 -2.98 -29.17 -1.70
N ALA A 394 -2.73 -30.39 -1.23
CA ALA A 394 -3.60 -31.54 -1.46
C ALA A 394 -5.00 -31.31 -0.88
N PHE A 395 -5.10 -30.73 0.33
CA PHE A 395 -6.39 -30.33 0.89
C PHE A 395 -7.12 -29.35 -0.04
N VAL A 396 -6.46 -28.27 -0.46
CA VAL A 396 -7.08 -27.26 -1.36
C VAL A 396 -7.54 -27.89 -2.68
N TYR A 397 -6.71 -28.75 -3.28
CA TYR A 397 -7.03 -29.45 -4.51
C TYR A 397 -8.25 -30.38 -4.36
N ILE A 398 -8.21 -31.29 -3.39
CA ILE A 398 -9.28 -32.25 -3.12
C ILE A 398 -10.59 -31.53 -2.77
N THR A 399 -10.53 -30.45 -1.99
CA THR A 399 -11.72 -29.65 -1.67
C THR A 399 -12.30 -28.95 -2.89
N ALA A 400 -11.45 -28.34 -3.73
CA ALA A 400 -11.91 -27.68 -4.95
C ALA A 400 -12.51 -28.68 -5.94
N GLU A 401 -11.86 -29.81 -6.15
CA GLU A 401 -12.33 -30.91 -6.98
C GLU A 401 -13.66 -31.49 -6.43
N GLY A 402 -13.73 -31.71 -5.11
CA GLY A 402 -14.95 -32.15 -4.43
C GLY A 402 -16.12 -31.19 -4.62
N MET A 403 -15.88 -29.87 -4.49
CA MET A 403 -16.92 -28.85 -4.72
C MET A 403 -17.38 -28.81 -6.18
N MET A 404 -16.45 -28.87 -7.14
CA MET A 404 -16.76 -28.75 -8.56
C MET A 404 -17.43 -30.01 -9.14
N LEU A 405 -16.97 -31.21 -8.75
CA LEU A 405 -17.44 -32.47 -9.35
C LEU A 405 -18.65 -33.05 -8.62
N ARG A 406 -18.77 -32.85 -7.30
CA ARG A 406 -19.76 -33.58 -6.48
C ARG A 406 -20.95 -32.73 -6.06
N SER A 407 -20.96 -31.43 -6.36
CA SER A 407 -22.09 -30.49 -6.16
C SER A 407 -22.82 -30.64 -4.81
N GLY A 408 -22.09 -30.92 -3.73
CA GLY A 408 -22.64 -31.06 -2.37
C GLY A 408 -23.11 -32.47 -1.99
N THR A 409 -22.92 -33.49 -2.85
CA THR A 409 -23.16 -34.89 -2.47
C THR A 409 -22.06 -35.37 -1.51
N PRO A 410 -22.43 -35.93 -0.34
CA PRO A 410 -21.44 -36.31 0.66
C PRO A 410 -20.66 -37.55 0.23
N SER A 411 -19.37 -37.61 0.61
CA SER A 411 -18.46 -38.67 0.15
C SER A 411 -17.65 -39.30 1.28
N PHE A 412 -17.72 -40.64 1.38
CA PHE A 412 -16.84 -41.42 2.26
C PHE A 412 -15.35 -41.25 1.88
N THR A 413 -15.06 -41.05 0.60
CA THR A 413 -13.69 -40.84 0.11
C THR A 413 -13.13 -39.49 0.55
N LEU A 414 -13.94 -38.42 0.50
CA LEU A 414 -13.54 -37.10 1.01
C LEU A 414 -13.36 -37.10 2.53
N PHE A 415 -14.28 -37.75 3.25
CA PHE A 415 -14.14 -37.97 4.69
C PHE A 415 -12.80 -38.64 5.04
N ALA A 416 -12.47 -39.75 4.36
CA ALA A 416 -11.22 -40.46 4.57
C ALA A 416 -9.99 -39.60 4.22
N ALA A 417 -10.01 -38.86 3.11
CA ALA A 417 -8.91 -38.01 2.69
C ALA A 417 -8.63 -36.87 3.69
N TYR A 418 -9.66 -36.17 4.16
CA TYR A 418 -9.50 -35.13 5.19
C TYR A 418 -9.01 -35.69 6.52
N LEU A 419 -9.42 -36.91 6.89
CA LEU A 419 -8.92 -37.60 8.08
C LEU A 419 -7.42 -37.94 7.92
N ILE A 420 -6.99 -38.43 6.76
CA ILE A 420 -5.58 -38.71 6.45
C ILE A 420 -4.73 -37.42 6.56
N ILE A 421 -5.22 -36.30 6.00
CA ILE A 421 -4.54 -35.00 6.09
C ILE A 421 -4.50 -34.50 7.55
N ALA A 422 -5.61 -34.63 8.29
CA ALA A 422 -5.66 -34.28 9.70
C ALA A 422 -4.66 -35.09 10.54
N ALA A 423 -4.52 -36.40 10.24
CA ALA A 423 -3.55 -37.28 10.86
C ALA A 423 -2.10 -36.89 10.52
N ASN A 424 -1.81 -36.48 9.28
CA ASN A 424 -0.50 -35.97 8.88
C ASN A 424 -0.11 -34.73 9.69
N PHE A 425 -1.01 -33.75 9.79
CA PHE A 425 -0.77 -32.53 10.56
C PHE A 425 -0.71 -32.77 12.06
N LEU A 426 -1.46 -33.74 12.58
CA LEU A 426 -1.35 -34.17 13.98
C LEU A 426 0.03 -34.79 14.27
N TYR A 427 0.56 -35.59 13.35
CA TYR A 427 1.92 -36.10 13.44
C TYR A 427 2.96 -34.96 13.41
N LEU A 428 2.84 -34.03 12.46
CA LEU A 428 3.74 -32.88 12.36
C LEU A 428 3.70 -32.00 13.62
N ALA A 429 2.53 -31.82 14.23
CA ALA A 429 2.38 -31.07 15.48
C ALA A 429 3.12 -31.74 16.66
N ASN A 430 3.18 -33.07 16.69
CA ASN A 430 3.90 -33.83 17.72
C ASN A 430 5.42 -33.80 17.54
N VAL A 431 5.90 -33.81 16.29
CA VAL A 431 7.34 -33.82 15.99
C VAL A 431 7.92 -32.40 15.96
N ASN A 432 7.11 -31.38 15.68
CA ASN A 432 7.55 -30.00 15.55
C ASN A 432 6.60 -29.05 16.30
N SER A 433 7.15 -28.23 17.20
CA SER A 433 6.39 -27.38 18.14
C SER A 433 5.78 -26.11 17.53
N LYS A 434 5.86 -25.92 16.21
CA LYS A 434 5.30 -24.74 15.54
C LYS A 434 3.77 -24.69 15.69
N LEU A 435 3.27 -23.49 15.98
CA LEU A 435 1.84 -23.24 16.20
C LEU A 435 0.97 -23.62 15.00
N ILE A 436 1.45 -23.38 13.77
CA ILE A 436 0.66 -23.62 12.55
C ILE A 436 0.21 -25.08 12.41
N PHE A 437 1.06 -26.06 12.77
CA PHE A 437 0.71 -27.48 12.71
C PHE A 437 -0.34 -27.85 13.75
N ARG A 438 -0.27 -27.24 14.93
CA ARG A 438 -1.24 -27.45 16.01
C ARG A 438 -2.63 -26.96 15.63
N TYR A 439 -2.75 -25.85 14.89
CA TYR A 439 -4.05 -25.27 14.50
C TYR A 439 -4.63 -25.87 13.22
N LEU A 440 -3.80 -26.26 12.24
CA LEU A 440 -4.31 -26.87 11.01
C LEU A 440 -4.89 -28.27 11.21
N SER A 441 -4.34 -29.06 12.15
CA SER A 441 -4.87 -30.40 12.46
C SER A 441 -6.37 -30.40 12.84
N PRO A 442 -6.85 -29.60 13.82
CA PRO A 442 -8.28 -29.52 14.13
C PRO A 442 -9.13 -28.88 13.02
N ILE A 443 -8.55 -28.04 12.15
CA ILE A 443 -9.27 -27.50 10.98
C ILE A 443 -9.57 -28.63 9.99
N PHE A 444 -8.57 -29.44 9.64
CA PHE A 444 -8.79 -30.59 8.75
C PHE A 444 -9.69 -31.66 9.38
N LEU A 445 -9.61 -31.83 10.71
CA LEU A 445 -10.54 -32.67 11.44
C LEU A 445 -11.98 -32.13 11.37
N ALA A 446 -12.16 -30.80 11.47
CA ALA A 446 -13.47 -30.17 11.29
C ALA A 446 -14.02 -30.39 9.87
N SER A 447 -13.18 -30.32 8.84
CA SER A 447 -13.55 -30.63 7.45
C SER A 447 -13.97 -32.10 7.28
N ALA A 448 -13.28 -33.04 7.94
CA ALA A 448 -13.72 -34.43 7.97
C ALA A 448 -15.09 -34.56 8.68
N LEU A 449 -15.26 -33.95 9.86
CA LEU A 449 -16.55 -33.97 10.57
C LEU A 449 -17.68 -33.32 9.77
N PHE A 450 -17.38 -32.33 8.93
CA PHE A 450 -18.35 -31.71 8.03
C PHE A 450 -18.90 -32.71 7.00
N GLU A 451 -18.02 -33.47 6.34
CA GLU A 451 -18.44 -34.55 5.44
C GLU A 451 -19.28 -35.62 6.17
N ALA A 452 -18.91 -35.96 7.41
CA ALA A 452 -19.69 -36.88 8.23
C ALA A 452 -21.08 -36.34 8.56
N VAL A 453 -21.19 -35.03 8.86
CA VAL A 453 -22.48 -34.36 9.10
C VAL A 453 -23.34 -34.36 7.85
N LEU A 454 -22.77 -34.12 6.66
CA LEU A 454 -23.54 -34.19 5.41
C LEU A 454 -24.06 -35.61 5.14
N GLN A 455 -23.27 -36.66 5.41
CA GLN A 455 -23.75 -38.05 5.31
C GLN A 455 -24.90 -38.34 6.28
N ILE A 456 -24.77 -37.91 7.54
CA ILE A 456 -25.81 -38.08 8.55
C ILE A 456 -27.07 -37.27 8.18
N GLY A 457 -26.90 -36.09 7.60
CA GLY A 457 -27.99 -35.22 7.13
C GLY A 457 -28.86 -35.91 6.08
N ASN A 458 -28.25 -36.68 5.16
CA ASN A 458 -28.98 -37.50 4.19
C ASN A 458 -29.80 -38.62 4.85
N TRP A 459 -29.36 -39.15 6.00
CA TRP A 459 -30.08 -40.21 6.72
C TRP A 459 -31.20 -39.68 7.61
N LEU A 460 -31.00 -38.50 8.20
CA LEU A 460 -31.92 -37.87 9.15
C LEU A 460 -32.82 -36.78 8.54
N TYR A 461 -32.72 -36.53 7.23
CA TYR A 461 -33.46 -35.49 6.50
C TYR A 461 -33.36 -34.11 7.14
N ILE A 462 -32.14 -33.70 7.50
CA ILE A 462 -31.90 -32.39 8.13
C ILE A 462 -31.86 -31.30 7.04
N GLU A 463 -32.86 -30.42 7.02
CA GLU A 463 -32.95 -29.33 6.03
C GLU A 463 -31.96 -28.19 6.32
N ASN A 464 -31.76 -27.82 7.59
CA ASN A 464 -30.89 -26.71 8.00
C ASN A 464 -29.57 -27.21 8.59
N LEU A 465 -28.45 -26.87 7.94
CA LEU A 465 -27.11 -27.32 8.36
C LEU A 465 -26.45 -26.45 9.44
N TYR A 466 -27.01 -25.29 9.80
CA TYR A 466 -26.40 -24.36 10.77
C TYR A 466 -26.16 -25.02 12.14
N LEU A 467 -27.16 -25.73 12.65
CA LEU A 467 -27.10 -26.40 13.95
C LEU A 467 -26.17 -27.62 13.94
N PRO A 468 -26.24 -28.55 12.96
CA PRO A 468 -25.27 -29.63 12.81
C PRO A 468 -23.80 -29.15 12.71
N ILE A 469 -23.52 -28.10 11.94
CA ILE A 469 -22.15 -27.56 11.82
C ILE A 469 -21.71 -26.90 13.13
N PHE A 470 -22.61 -26.21 13.84
CA PHE A 470 -22.32 -25.69 15.17
C PHE A 470 -21.94 -26.81 16.15
N PHE A 471 -22.57 -27.98 16.06
CA PHE A 471 -22.20 -29.15 16.86
C PHE A 471 -20.79 -29.67 16.54
N ILE A 472 -20.26 -29.50 15.33
CA ILE A 472 -18.84 -29.76 15.04
C ILE A 472 -17.95 -28.85 15.90
N GLY A 473 -18.25 -27.56 15.94
CA GLY A 473 -17.53 -26.60 16.77
C GLY A 473 -17.63 -26.93 18.26
N PHE A 474 -18.84 -27.26 18.74
CA PHE A 474 -19.10 -27.64 20.11
C PHE A 474 -18.36 -28.93 20.52
N THR A 475 -18.36 -29.96 19.66
CA THR A 475 -17.64 -31.23 19.93
C THR A 475 -16.13 -31.04 19.97
N LEU A 476 -15.55 -30.24 19.07
CA LEU A 476 -14.13 -29.87 19.11
C LEU A 476 -13.78 -29.07 20.38
N PHE A 477 -14.65 -28.13 20.77
CA PHE A 477 -14.49 -27.35 22.01
C PHE A 477 -14.51 -28.24 23.25
N MET A 478 -15.50 -29.12 23.36
CA MET A 478 -15.64 -30.06 24.48
C MET A 478 -14.51 -31.07 24.51
N GLY A 479 -14.10 -31.60 23.35
CA GLY A 479 -12.97 -32.52 23.21
C GLY A 479 -11.64 -31.87 23.63
N GLY A 480 -11.40 -30.60 23.29
CA GLY A 480 -10.22 -29.85 23.77
C GLY A 480 -10.32 -29.43 25.24
N SER A 481 -11.52 -29.26 25.77
CA SER A 481 -11.72 -28.83 27.17
C SER A 481 -11.57 -29.99 28.15
N TRP A 482 -12.01 -31.19 27.81
CA TRP A 482 -11.87 -32.37 28.67
C TRP A 482 -10.43 -32.92 28.68
N GLN A 483 -10.07 -33.72 29.69
CA GLN A 483 -8.74 -34.33 29.79
C GLN A 483 -8.60 -35.50 28.80
N VAL A 484 -8.16 -35.20 27.57
CA VAL A 484 -7.85 -36.22 26.56
C VAL A 484 -6.67 -37.09 27.03
N LYS A 485 -6.92 -38.37 27.28
CA LYS A 485 -5.95 -39.35 27.81
C LYS A 485 -4.75 -39.63 26.89
N PRO A 486 -4.90 -39.85 25.56
CA PRO A 486 -3.75 -40.17 24.71
C PRO A 486 -2.80 -38.97 24.53
N LYS A 487 -1.51 -39.16 24.87
CA LYS A 487 -0.46 -38.12 24.79
C LYS A 487 -0.37 -37.45 23.41
N PHE A 488 -0.60 -38.19 22.34
CA PHE A 488 -0.53 -37.70 20.95
C PHE A 488 -1.59 -36.64 20.62
N LEU A 489 -2.77 -36.65 21.27
CA LEU A 489 -3.83 -35.66 21.08
C LEU A 489 -3.70 -34.45 22.02
N GLN A 490 -2.87 -34.52 23.06
CA GLN A 490 -2.68 -33.40 24.00
C GLN A 490 -2.08 -32.17 23.33
N VAL A 491 -1.30 -32.37 22.26
CA VAL A 491 -0.63 -31.31 21.51
C VAL A 491 -1.61 -30.35 20.83
N ILE A 492 -2.79 -30.83 20.44
CA ILE A 492 -3.83 -30.02 19.78
C ILE A 492 -4.96 -29.58 20.73
N ARG A 493 -4.83 -29.84 22.04
CA ARG A 493 -5.90 -29.57 23.02
C ARG A 493 -6.39 -28.12 22.98
N THR A 494 -5.46 -27.17 22.98
CA THR A 494 -5.77 -25.73 22.98
C THR A 494 -6.27 -25.26 21.62
N SER A 495 -5.69 -25.74 20.53
CA SER A 495 -6.10 -25.38 19.17
C SER A 495 -7.45 -25.96 18.79
N SER A 496 -7.79 -27.19 19.18
CA SER A 496 -9.13 -27.76 18.97
C SER A 496 -10.22 -26.93 19.66
N ARG A 497 -9.93 -26.41 20.86
CA ARG A 497 -10.85 -25.54 21.57
C ARG A 497 -11.05 -24.20 20.85
N ASP A 498 -9.95 -23.57 20.43
CA ASP A 498 -9.99 -22.28 19.75
C ASP A 498 -10.69 -22.38 18.38
N VAL A 499 -10.38 -23.42 17.60
CA VAL A 499 -11.04 -23.69 16.30
C VAL A 499 -12.52 -24.03 16.52
N GLY A 500 -12.84 -24.85 17.53
CA GLY A 500 -14.23 -25.18 17.88
C GLY A 500 -15.05 -23.93 18.23
N MET A 501 -14.49 -23.03 19.05
CA MET A 501 -15.12 -21.75 19.37
C MET A 501 -15.31 -20.87 18.13
N ALA A 502 -14.33 -20.81 17.23
CA ALA A 502 -14.45 -20.04 15.99
C ALA A 502 -15.59 -20.55 15.10
N ILE A 503 -15.72 -21.88 14.95
CA ILE A 503 -16.82 -22.51 14.20
C ILE A 503 -18.17 -22.20 14.85
N MET A 504 -18.27 -22.33 16.17
CA MET A 504 -19.50 -22.02 16.91
C MET A 504 -19.95 -20.56 16.71
N LEU A 505 -19.03 -19.61 16.89
CA LEU A 505 -19.33 -18.18 16.72
C LEU A 505 -19.73 -17.84 15.27
N PHE A 506 -19.05 -18.45 14.29
CA PHE A 506 -19.39 -18.27 12.89
C PHE A 506 -20.81 -18.79 12.59
N MET A 507 -21.16 -19.97 13.11
CA MET A 507 -22.50 -20.54 12.90
C MET A 507 -23.60 -19.76 13.62
N VAL A 508 -23.32 -19.17 14.79
CA VAL A 508 -24.25 -18.24 15.45
C VAL A 508 -24.55 -17.03 14.57
N LEU A 509 -23.52 -16.46 13.91
CA LEU A 509 -23.71 -15.33 12.98
C LEU A 509 -24.54 -15.72 11.75
N VAL A 510 -24.31 -16.90 11.19
CA VAL A 510 -25.08 -17.41 10.06
C VAL A 510 -26.55 -17.64 10.46
N ALA A 511 -26.80 -18.29 11.60
CA ALA A 511 -28.16 -18.52 12.09
C ALA A 511 -28.92 -17.21 12.36
N PHE A 512 -28.25 -16.20 12.91
CA PHE A 512 -28.81 -14.86 13.09
C PHE A 512 -29.16 -14.20 11.75
N ALA A 513 -28.28 -14.29 10.75
CA ALA A 513 -28.55 -13.75 9.41
C ALA A 513 -29.70 -14.47 8.69
N SER A 514 -29.98 -15.71 9.05
CA SER A 514 -31.08 -16.52 8.50
C SER A 514 -32.37 -16.43 9.30
N PHE A 515 -32.44 -15.62 10.37
CA PHE A 515 -33.62 -15.47 11.25
C PHE A 515 -34.14 -16.78 11.88
N GLY A 516 -33.27 -17.78 12.11
CA GLY A 516 -33.62 -19.03 12.79
C GLY A 516 -33.62 -18.87 14.30
N TRP A 517 -34.66 -18.24 14.86
CA TRP A 517 -34.65 -17.75 16.25
C TRP A 517 -34.60 -18.86 17.30
N TRP A 518 -35.29 -19.99 17.08
CA TRP A 518 -35.20 -21.14 17.99
C TRP A 518 -33.81 -21.81 17.95
N GLU A 519 -33.21 -22.02 16.76
CA GLU A 519 -31.85 -22.57 16.66
C GLU A 519 -30.83 -21.62 17.29
N LEU A 520 -30.97 -20.33 17.03
CA LEU A 520 -30.11 -19.29 17.58
C LEU A 520 -30.20 -19.24 19.11
N GLY A 521 -31.42 -19.35 19.66
CA GLY A 521 -31.67 -19.47 21.09
C GLY A 521 -30.91 -20.64 21.72
N LEU A 522 -30.96 -21.81 21.09
CA LEU A 522 -30.24 -23.01 21.54
C LEU A 522 -28.72 -22.85 21.39
N MET A 523 -28.24 -22.31 20.27
CA MET A 523 -26.81 -22.08 20.02
C MET A 523 -26.22 -21.11 21.04
N PHE A 524 -26.92 -20.03 21.38
CA PHE A 524 -26.50 -19.08 22.42
C PHE A 524 -26.49 -19.71 23.82
N LEU A 525 -27.45 -20.59 24.13
CA LEU A 525 -27.49 -21.34 25.38
C LEU A 525 -26.25 -22.24 25.52
N LEU A 526 -25.95 -23.03 24.48
CA LEU A 526 -24.78 -23.91 24.44
C LEU A 526 -23.48 -23.09 24.44
N THR A 527 -23.45 -21.94 23.77
CA THR A 527 -22.31 -21.02 23.80
C THR A 527 -22.09 -20.46 25.20
N SER A 528 -23.15 -20.06 25.90
CA SER A 528 -23.08 -19.65 27.30
C SER A 528 -22.47 -20.73 28.19
N PHE A 529 -22.90 -21.99 27.99
CA PHE A 529 -22.33 -23.14 28.69
C PHE A 529 -20.84 -23.35 28.37
N THR A 530 -20.41 -23.21 27.10
CA THR A 530 -18.99 -23.31 26.74
C THR A 530 -18.14 -22.19 27.36
N PHE A 531 -18.64 -20.96 27.40
CA PHE A 531 -17.95 -19.86 28.07
C PHE A 531 -17.87 -20.06 29.58
N PHE A 532 -18.91 -20.63 30.20
CA PHE A 532 -18.86 -21.03 31.60
C PHE A 532 -17.77 -22.08 31.85
N ILE A 533 -17.69 -23.14 31.03
CA ILE A 533 -16.61 -24.15 31.12
C ILE A 533 -15.23 -23.50 30.91
N MET A 534 -15.11 -22.58 29.96
CA MET A 534 -13.86 -21.87 29.68
C MET A 534 -13.31 -21.18 30.94
N THR A 535 -14.18 -20.59 31.77
CA THR A 535 -13.74 -19.94 33.03
C THR A 535 -13.03 -20.89 34.00
N ARG A 536 -13.26 -22.21 33.88
CA ARG A 536 -12.73 -23.24 34.80
C ARG A 536 -11.54 -24.00 34.22
N VAL A 537 -11.47 -24.16 32.89
CA VAL A 537 -10.49 -25.03 32.21
C VAL A 537 -9.32 -24.24 31.60
N GLU A 538 -9.50 -22.96 31.30
CA GLU A 538 -8.52 -22.15 30.61
C GLU A 538 -7.43 -21.59 31.53
N LYS A 539 -6.17 -21.67 31.07
CA LYS A 539 -4.98 -21.19 31.81
C LYS A 539 -4.51 -19.80 31.35
N ARG A 540 -4.91 -19.36 30.16
CA ARG A 540 -4.54 -18.05 29.59
C ARG A 540 -5.36 -16.94 30.28
N ALA A 541 -4.74 -16.12 31.13
CA ALA A 541 -5.41 -15.19 32.06
C ALA A 541 -6.57 -14.33 31.47
N LEU A 542 -6.46 -13.86 30.22
CA LEU A 542 -7.48 -13.02 29.59
C LEU A 542 -8.79 -13.75 29.25
N LEU A 543 -8.70 -15.03 28.88
CA LEU A 543 -9.85 -15.77 28.36
C LEU A 543 -10.87 -16.17 29.45
N PRO A 544 -10.49 -16.63 30.66
CA PRO A 544 -11.42 -16.80 31.77
C PRO A 544 -12.14 -15.49 32.14
N MET A 545 -11.41 -14.37 32.14
CA MET A 545 -12.00 -13.06 32.42
C MET A 545 -13.04 -12.67 31.38
N ALA A 546 -12.76 -12.90 30.09
CA ALA A 546 -13.71 -12.69 28.99
C ALA A 546 -14.92 -13.65 29.10
N GLY A 547 -14.69 -14.92 29.42
CA GLY A 547 -15.74 -15.92 29.60
C GLY A 547 -16.75 -15.55 30.69
N GLN A 548 -16.30 -14.92 31.77
CA GLN A 548 -17.20 -14.44 32.85
C GLN A 548 -18.16 -13.32 32.39
N TRP A 549 -17.85 -12.60 31.31
CA TRP A 549 -18.78 -11.65 30.67
C TRP A 549 -19.58 -12.32 29.55
N ALA A 550 -18.90 -13.09 28.71
CA ALA A 550 -19.49 -13.69 27.51
C ALA A 550 -20.55 -14.76 27.84
N ALA A 551 -20.41 -15.48 28.96
CA ALA A 551 -21.41 -16.46 29.39
C ALA A 551 -22.79 -15.80 29.68
N PRO A 552 -22.91 -14.82 30.60
CA PRO A 552 -24.17 -14.13 30.82
C PRO A 552 -24.68 -13.34 29.60
N VAL A 553 -23.80 -12.77 28.76
CA VAL A 553 -24.23 -12.14 27.49
C VAL A 553 -24.91 -13.16 26.57
N SER A 554 -24.26 -14.30 26.34
CA SER A 554 -24.81 -15.36 25.49
C SER A 554 -26.13 -15.90 26.06
N LEU A 555 -26.24 -16.02 27.39
CA LEU A 555 -27.50 -16.44 28.00
C LEU A 555 -28.62 -15.41 27.81
N GLY A 556 -28.32 -14.11 27.95
CA GLY A 556 -29.29 -13.05 27.67
C GLY A 556 -29.75 -13.06 26.21
N LEU A 557 -28.82 -13.26 25.26
CA LEU A 557 -29.15 -13.40 23.84
C LEU A 557 -29.98 -14.65 23.56
N SER A 558 -29.73 -15.76 24.28
CA SER A 558 -30.56 -16.96 24.19
C SER A 558 -32.00 -16.67 24.61
N VAL A 559 -32.21 -16.01 25.76
CA VAL A 559 -33.55 -15.64 26.23
C VAL A 559 -34.22 -14.66 25.28
N ALA A 560 -33.49 -13.67 24.76
CA ALA A 560 -34.03 -12.71 23.80
C ALA A 560 -34.43 -13.39 22.47
N SER A 561 -33.61 -14.32 21.95
CA SER A 561 -33.90 -15.04 20.69
C SER A 561 -35.10 -15.98 20.84
N LEU A 562 -35.19 -16.69 21.98
CA LEU A 562 -36.39 -17.50 22.28
C LEU A 562 -37.63 -16.63 22.51
N GLY A 563 -37.45 -15.44 23.09
CA GLY A 563 -38.51 -14.43 23.21
C GLY A 563 -39.00 -13.95 21.85
N GLU A 564 -38.10 -13.79 20.87
CA GLU A 564 -38.47 -13.40 19.51
C GLU A 564 -39.17 -14.54 18.74
N GLU A 565 -38.76 -15.79 18.96
CA GLU A 565 -39.53 -16.94 18.46
C GLU A 565 -40.96 -16.94 19.04
N LEU A 566 -41.13 -16.63 20.34
CA LEU A 566 -42.45 -16.47 20.96
C LEU A 566 -43.21 -15.26 20.42
N ASN A 567 -42.53 -14.17 20.09
CA ASN A 567 -43.10 -12.99 19.45
C ASN A 567 -43.72 -13.32 18.08
N ILE A 568 -43.09 -14.22 17.32
CA ILE A 568 -43.62 -14.70 16.03
C ILE A 568 -44.79 -15.66 16.21
N LEU A 569 -44.71 -16.56 17.21
CA LEU A 569 -45.72 -17.60 17.42
C LEU A 569 -46.98 -17.14 18.19
N SER A 570 -46.89 -16.05 18.97
CA SER A 570 -47.97 -15.59 19.85
C SER A 570 -48.35 -14.12 19.59
N GLU A 571 -49.55 -13.93 19.05
CA GLU A 571 -50.13 -12.59 18.80
C GLU A 571 -50.26 -11.76 20.09
N HIS A 572 -50.59 -12.40 21.22
CA HIS A 572 -50.69 -11.71 22.50
C HIS A 572 -49.34 -11.18 22.99
N TYR A 573 -48.27 -11.97 22.82
CA TYR A 573 -46.92 -11.56 23.16
C TYR A 573 -46.47 -10.39 22.27
N HIS A 574 -46.76 -10.47 20.98
CA HIS A 574 -46.46 -9.42 20.01
C HIS A 574 -47.11 -8.08 20.36
N HIS A 575 -48.41 -8.11 20.68
CA HIS A 575 -49.16 -6.89 20.95
C HIS A 575 -48.76 -6.25 22.29
N PHE A 576 -48.52 -7.04 23.35
CA PHE A 576 -48.31 -6.51 24.71
C PHE A 576 -46.84 -6.24 25.07
N LEU A 577 -45.90 -6.99 24.49
CA LEU A 577 -44.47 -6.94 24.86
C LEU A 577 -43.56 -6.71 23.66
N GLY A 578 -43.83 -7.39 22.54
CA GLY A 578 -43.01 -7.33 21.33
C GLY A 578 -41.54 -7.66 21.56
N LEU A 579 -40.70 -7.28 20.59
CA LEU A 579 -39.24 -7.38 20.66
C LEU A 579 -38.65 -6.63 21.87
N PRO A 580 -39.08 -5.40 22.23
CA PRO A 580 -38.61 -4.73 23.44
C PRO A 580 -38.85 -5.56 24.70
N GLY A 581 -40.00 -6.21 24.81
CA GLY A 581 -40.33 -7.07 25.93
C GLY A 581 -39.46 -8.33 26.03
N SER A 582 -39.03 -8.93 24.91
CA SER A 582 -38.08 -10.05 24.92
C SER A 582 -36.72 -9.66 25.54
N PHE A 583 -36.21 -8.47 25.22
CA PHE A 583 -35.01 -7.93 25.86
C PHE A 583 -35.22 -7.55 27.34
N ALA A 584 -36.41 -7.04 27.70
CA ALA A 584 -36.76 -6.76 29.08
C ALA A 584 -36.77 -8.04 29.92
N ILE A 585 -37.40 -9.11 29.40
CA ILE A 585 -37.43 -10.43 30.03
C ILE A 585 -36.02 -11.00 30.16
N ALA A 586 -35.17 -10.89 29.14
CA ALA A 586 -33.76 -11.29 29.24
C ALA A 586 -33.04 -10.55 30.38
N GLY A 587 -33.26 -9.23 30.50
CA GLY A 587 -32.74 -8.43 31.61
C GLY A 587 -33.22 -8.93 32.98
N VAL A 588 -34.51 -9.24 33.13
CA VAL A 588 -35.10 -9.73 34.38
C VAL A 588 -34.61 -11.14 34.74
N VAL A 589 -34.56 -12.06 33.78
CA VAL A 589 -34.05 -13.43 33.99
C VAL A 589 -32.60 -13.40 34.43
N LEU A 590 -31.76 -12.58 33.80
CA LEU A 590 -30.37 -12.39 34.20
C LEU A 590 -30.24 -11.74 35.59
N LEU A 591 -31.14 -10.83 35.97
CA LEU A 591 -31.17 -10.27 37.33
C LEU A 591 -31.44 -11.36 38.37
N GLY A 592 -32.39 -12.26 38.08
CA GLY A 592 -32.67 -13.44 38.88
C GLY A 592 -31.46 -14.37 38.98
N LEU A 593 -30.80 -14.66 37.87
CA LEU A 593 -29.59 -15.48 37.83
C LEU A 593 -28.44 -14.85 38.63
N SER A 594 -28.24 -13.53 38.54
CA SER A 594 -27.26 -12.81 39.34
C SER A 594 -27.47 -13.06 40.83
N LYS A 595 -28.72 -13.07 41.29
CA LYS A 595 -29.05 -13.36 42.70
C LYS A 595 -28.80 -14.82 43.06
N ILE A 596 -29.12 -15.77 42.18
CA ILE A 596 -28.83 -17.20 42.38
C ILE A 596 -27.31 -17.45 42.47
N LEU A 597 -26.51 -16.84 41.59
CA LEU A 597 -25.05 -16.96 41.58
C LEU A 597 -24.43 -16.34 42.84
N SER A 598 -24.95 -15.20 43.30
CA SER A 598 -24.55 -14.59 44.57
C SER A 598 -24.83 -15.52 45.74
N ASN A 599 -25.98 -16.21 45.77
CA ASN A 599 -26.33 -17.18 46.81
C ASN A 599 -25.42 -18.43 46.78
N ARG A 600 -24.87 -18.79 45.60
CA ARG A 600 -23.90 -19.89 45.43
C ARG A 600 -22.43 -19.48 45.69
N LYS A 601 -22.19 -18.26 46.18
CA LYS A 601 -20.86 -17.69 46.45
C LYS A 601 -19.97 -17.47 45.21
N GLU A 602 -20.56 -17.43 44.02
CA GLU A 602 -19.87 -17.09 42.75
C GLU A 602 -19.91 -15.57 42.52
N ASN A 603 -19.32 -14.80 43.44
CA ASN A 603 -19.53 -13.34 43.55
C ASN A 603 -19.09 -12.55 42.30
N GLU A 604 -17.97 -12.92 41.68
CA GLU A 604 -17.46 -12.26 40.47
C GLU A 604 -18.41 -12.45 39.27
N LEU A 605 -18.92 -13.68 39.08
CA LEU A 605 -19.85 -13.98 38.00
C LEU A 605 -21.22 -13.35 38.26
N ALA A 606 -21.67 -13.32 39.52
CA ALA A 606 -22.88 -12.62 39.92
C ALA A 606 -22.80 -11.13 39.58
N HIS A 607 -21.70 -10.44 39.95
CA HIS A 607 -21.54 -9.00 39.69
C HIS A 607 -21.55 -8.66 38.20
N LYS A 608 -20.91 -9.47 37.35
CA LYS A 608 -20.93 -9.28 35.89
C LYS A 608 -22.31 -9.55 35.29
N THR A 609 -22.98 -10.60 35.76
CA THR A 609 -24.36 -10.93 35.36
C THR A 609 -25.33 -9.80 35.72
N PHE A 610 -25.15 -9.15 36.88
CA PHE A 610 -25.93 -7.98 37.29
C PHE A 610 -25.83 -6.81 36.30
N TYR A 611 -24.62 -6.45 35.86
CA TYR A 611 -24.46 -5.37 34.88
C TYR A 611 -25.02 -5.74 33.51
N ILE A 612 -24.82 -6.99 33.06
CA ILE A 612 -25.36 -7.45 31.78
C ILE A 612 -26.88 -7.45 31.80
N SER A 613 -27.52 -7.82 32.91
CA SER A 613 -28.97 -7.69 33.12
C SER A 613 -29.46 -6.24 32.85
N HIS A 614 -28.79 -5.24 33.41
CA HIS A 614 -29.11 -3.84 33.16
C HIS A 614 -28.82 -3.42 31.71
N GLY A 615 -27.79 -4.00 31.08
CA GLY A 615 -27.49 -3.81 29.67
C GLY A 615 -28.61 -4.30 28.76
N PHE A 616 -29.12 -5.53 28.98
CA PHE A 616 -30.27 -6.05 28.22
C PHE A 616 -31.54 -5.22 28.44
N TYR A 617 -31.79 -4.76 29.67
CA TYR A 617 -32.92 -3.89 29.95
C TYR A 617 -32.77 -2.51 29.29
N ALA A 618 -31.55 -1.96 29.23
CA ALA A 618 -31.28 -0.74 28.48
C ALA A 618 -31.49 -0.94 26.96
N SER A 619 -31.10 -2.09 26.42
CA SER A 619 -31.40 -2.46 25.03
C SER A 619 -32.91 -2.55 24.77
N SER A 620 -33.69 -3.07 25.73
CA SER A 620 -35.15 -3.06 25.66
C SER A 620 -35.72 -1.65 25.48
N LEU A 621 -35.31 -0.70 26.34
CA LEU A 621 -35.74 0.71 26.22
C LEU A 621 -35.30 1.35 24.89
N PHE A 622 -34.16 0.92 24.34
CA PHE A 622 -33.73 1.38 23.03
C PHE A 622 -34.60 0.82 21.90
N PHE A 623 -34.97 -0.46 21.97
CA PHE A 623 -35.78 -1.11 20.93
C PHE A 623 -37.21 -0.56 20.84
N THR A 624 -37.76 0.08 21.88
CA THR A 624 -39.07 0.75 21.78
C THR A 624 -39.09 1.86 20.72
N PHE A 625 -37.95 2.50 20.44
CA PHE A 625 -37.87 3.52 19.39
C PHE A 625 -37.84 2.94 17.97
N THR A 626 -37.35 1.71 17.80
CA THR A 626 -37.16 1.09 16.48
C THR A 626 -38.25 0.08 16.14
N ALA A 627 -38.83 -0.54 17.16
CA ALA A 627 -39.90 -1.53 17.09
C ALA A 627 -40.88 -1.24 18.23
N PRO A 628 -41.67 -0.14 18.13
CA PRO A 628 -42.59 0.28 19.18
C PRO A 628 -43.60 -0.81 19.48
N VAL A 629 -43.98 -0.90 20.75
CA VAL A 629 -44.96 -1.91 21.20
C VAL A 629 -46.35 -1.41 20.80
N PRO A 630 -47.15 -2.19 20.06
CA PRO A 630 -48.46 -1.71 19.58
C PRO A 630 -49.42 -1.32 20.70
N ASN A 631 -49.23 -1.84 21.91
CA ASN A 631 -50.06 -1.55 23.06
C ASN A 631 -49.43 -0.48 23.98
N ILE A 632 -50.18 0.60 24.22
CA ILE A 632 -49.78 1.74 25.07
C ILE A 632 -49.42 1.33 26.50
N TYR A 633 -50.15 0.38 27.09
CA TYR A 633 -49.87 -0.08 28.43
C TYR A 633 -48.57 -0.89 28.48
N GLY A 634 -48.29 -1.65 27.42
CA GLY A 634 -47.06 -2.43 27.27
C GLY A 634 -45.81 -1.55 27.20
N GLU A 635 -45.82 -0.52 26.34
CA GLU A 635 -44.70 0.40 26.23
C GLU A 635 -44.47 1.20 27.52
N SER A 636 -45.55 1.75 28.11
CA SER A 636 -45.45 2.48 29.38
C SER A 636 -44.95 1.59 30.53
N LEU A 637 -45.34 0.30 30.58
CA LEU A 637 -44.84 -0.68 31.56
C LEU A 637 -43.35 -0.94 31.42
N ILE A 638 -42.84 -1.05 30.19
CA ILE A 638 -41.41 -1.26 29.92
C ILE A 638 -40.59 -0.05 30.39
N TRP A 639 -41.07 1.17 30.10
CA TRP A 639 -40.42 2.41 30.55
C TRP A 639 -40.48 2.60 32.07
N LEU A 640 -41.61 2.26 32.71
CA LEU A 640 -41.75 2.24 34.16
C LEU A 640 -40.77 1.23 34.80
N GLY A 641 -40.66 0.04 34.23
CA GLY A 641 -39.66 -0.95 34.63
C GLY A 641 -38.23 -0.46 34.43
N GLY A 642 -37.99 0.37 33.41
CA GLY A 642 -36.73 1.09 33.19
C GLY A 642 -36.38 2.07 34.32
N ILE A 643 -37.38 2.78 34.86
CA ILE A 643 -37.19 3.64 36.05
C ILE A 643 -36.78 2.77 37.24
N LEU A 644 -37.45 1.64 37.47
CA LEU A 644 -37.10 0.72 38.56
C LEU A 644 -35.69 0.14 38.41
N MET A 645 -35.32 -0.29 37.20
CA MET A 645 -33.99 -0.84 36.91
C MET A 645 -32.89 0.22 37.07
N SER A 646 -33.10 1.45 36.60
CA SER A 646 -32.13 2.54 36.76
C SER A 646 -31.97 2.98 38.22
N LEU A 647 -33.06 3.01 39.00
CA LEU A 647 -33.00 3.27 40.44
C LEU A 647 -32.32 2.13 41.21
N LEU A 648 -32.53 0.87 40.81
CA LEU A 648 -31.87 -0.29 41.40
C LEU A 648 -30.37 -0.29 41.11
N LEU A 649 -29.97 0.07 39.87
CA LEU A 649 -28.57 0.29 39.50
C LEU A 649 -27.94 1.43 40.31
N TYR A 650 -28.64 2.56 40.46
CA TYR A 650 -28.17 3.69 41.25
C TYR A 650 -28.03 3.32 42.73
N LYS A 651 -28.98 2.59 43.31
CA LYS A 651 -28.92 2.14 44.70
C LYS A 651 -27.72 1.22 44.96
N THR A 652 -27.33 0.43 43.96
CA THR A 652 -26.24 -0.55 44.06
C THR A 652 -24.87 0.10 43.82
N THR A 653 -24.77 1.02 42.86
CA THR A 653 -23.50 1.64 42.44
C THR A 653 -23.20 2.97 43.13
N LYS A 654 -24.24 3.70 43.56
CA LYS A 654 -24.20 5.10 44.06
C LYS A 654 -23.45 6.08 43.15
N ALA A 655 -23.34 5.76 41.86
CA ALA A 655 -22.65 6.60 40.89
C ALA A 655 -23.58 7.74 40.42
N SER A 656 -23.07 8.98 40.46
CA SER A 656 -23.84 10.17 40.05
C SER A 656 -24.29 10.09 38.59
N THR A 657 -23.49 9.48 37.70
CA THR A 657 -23.85 9.26 36.29
C THR A 657 -25.11 8.42 36.11
N VAL A 658 -25.35 7.44 36.98
CA VAL A 658 -26.53 6.58 36.95
C VAL A 658 -27.78 7.33 37.46
N ALA A 659 -27.61 8.33 38.33
CA ALA A 659 -28.74 9.17 38.75
C ALA A 659 -29.31 10.00 37.59
N TYR A 660 -28.48 10.41 36.62
CA TYR A 660 -28.96 11.11 35.41
C TYR A 660 -29.79 10.20 34.52
N THR A 661 -29.46 8.90 34.41
CA THR A 661 -30.24 7.97 33.57
C THR A 661 -31.65 7.79 34.12
N ALA A 662 -31.81 7.73 35.44
CA ALA A 662 -33.13 7.71 36.06
C ALA A 662 -33.95 8.98 35.72
N GLY A 663 -33.32 10.16 35.71
CA GLY A 663 -33.99 11.41 35.32
C GLY A 663 -34.41 11.43 33.85
N VAL A 664 -33.56 10.93 32.94
CA VAL A 664 -33.84 10.83 31.50
C VAL A 664 -34.95 9.82 31.21
N ILE A 665 -34.89 8.63 31.81
CA ILE A 665 -35.93 7.60 31.64
C ILE A 665 -37.28 8.10 32.21
N SER A 666 -37.26 8.85 33.32
CA SER A 666 -38.47 9.48 33.87
C SER A 666 -39.07 10.53 32.93
N LEU A 667 -38.23 11.34 32.26
CA LEU A 667 -38.68 12.30 31.26
C LEU A 667 -39.27 11.60 30.02
N ALA A 668 -38.60 10.57 29.52
CA ALA A 668 -39.05 9.80 28.37
C ALA A 668 -40.40 9.13 28.67
N TRP A 669 -40.54 8.51 29.85
CA TRP A 669 -41.80 7.96 30.31
C TRP A 669 -42.92 9.03 30.36
N TYR A 670 -42.63 10.24 30.85
CA TYR A 670 -43.60 11.35 30.83
C TYR A 670 -44.03 11.73 29.41
N LEU A 671 -43.09 11.88 28.48
CA LEU A 671 -43.38 12.27 27.10
C LEU A 671 -44.21 11.20 26.38
N ILE A 672 -43.79 9.94 26.50
CA ILE A 672 -44.52 8.80 25.93
C ILE A 672 -45.93 8.73 26.51
N THR A 673 -46.07 8.90 27.83
CA THR A 673 -47.38 8.87 28.48
C THR A 673 -48.28 10.03 28.00
N ILE A 674 -47.73 11.25 27.85
CA ILE A 674 -48.50 12.40 27.35
C ILE A 674 -48.92 12.21 25.90
N ASP A 675 -48.03 11.72 25.06
CA ASP A 675 -48.29 11.44 23.65
C ASP A 675 -49.38 10.37 23.51
N SER A 676 -49.24 9.28 24.26
CA SER A 676 -50.24 8.22 24.39
C SER A 676 -51.61 8.72 24.86
N ILE A 677 -51.67 9.63 25.84
CA ILE A 677 -52.93 10.24 26.28
C ILE A 677 -53.53 11.10 25.16
N ASN A 678 -52.71 11.88 24.46
CA ASN A 678 -53.13 12.77 23.37
C ASN A 678 -53.76 11.99 22.20
N GLU A 679 -53.13 10.88 21.82
CA GLU A 679 -53.56 10.08 20.67
C GLU A 679 -54.73 9.14 20.97
N GLU A 680 -54.72 8.43 22.11
CA GLU A 680 -55.71 7.37 22.37
C GLU A 680 -56.81 7.74 23.37
N ILE A 681 -56.61 8.76 24.21
CA ILE A 681 -57.57 9.08 25.30
C ILE A 681 -58.30 10.41 25.05
N VAL A 682 -57.58 11.53 24.96
CA VAL A 682 -58.17 12.87 24.71
C VAL A 682 -57.19 13.76 23.91
N PRO A 683 -57.60 14.28 22.73
CA PRO A 683 -56.74 15.17 21.93
C PRO A 683 -56.60 16.56 22.57
N PHE A 684 -55.37 17.06 22.64
CA PHE A 684 -55.01 18.36 23.17
C PHE A 684 -55.17 19.47 22.12
N THR A 685 -55.45 20.69 22.58
CA THR A 685 -55.45 21.88 21.71
C THR A 685 -54.02 22.37 21.46
N SER A 686 -53.76 23.04 20.33
CA SER A 686 -52.41 23.58 20.05
C SER A 686 -51.88 24.55 21.12
N PHE A 687 -52.78 25.19 21.87
CA PHE A 687 -52.42 26.00 23.04
C PHE A 687 -51.98 25.11 24.22
N ALA A 688 -52.73 24.04 24.49
CA ALA A 688 -52.37 23.08 25.54
C ALA A 688 -51.04 22.37 25.22
N GLU A 689 -50.80 21.97 23.97
CA GLU A 689 -49.54 21.36 23.55
C GLU A 689 -48.35 22.30 23.70
N ALA A 690 -48.51 23.58 23.34
CA ALA A 690 -47.47 24.61 23.51
C ALA A 690 -47.05 24.83 24.97
N ILE A 691 -47.87 24.36 25.93
CA ILE A 691 -47.61 24.40 27.38
C ILE A 691 -47.15 23.04 27.92
N LEU A 692 -47.81 21.95 27.53
CA LEU A 692 -47.54 20.58 28.03
C LEU A 692 -46.17 20.09 27.56
N PHE A 693 -45.71 20.49 26.38
CA PHE A 693 -44.44 20.05 25.84
C PHE A 693 -43.23 20.58 26.66
N PRO A 694 -43.17 21.88 27.03
CA PRO A 694 -42.21 22.37 28.03
C PRO A 694 -42.47 21.90 29.47
N ALA A 695 -43.69 21.49 29.82
CA ALA A 695 -44.07 21.15 31.20
C ALA A 695 -43.32 19.96 31.80
N GLY A 696 -42.83 19.02 30.97
CA GLY A 696 -41.93 17.95 31.44
C GLY A 696 -40.67 18.48 32.11
N GLY A 697 -40.10 19.57 31.59
CA GLY A 697 -38.97 20.26 32.22
C GLY A 697 -39.35 20.90 33.56
N TRP A 698 -40.55 21.46 33.66
CA TRP A 698 -41.05 22.04 34.91
C TRP A 698 -41.32 20.98 35.98
N LEU A 699 -41.89 19.83 35.61
CA LEU A 699 -42.14 18.71 36.52
C LEU A 699 -40.85 18.09 37.06
N LEU A 700 -39.81 17.96 36.22
CA LEU A 700 -38.49 17.53 36.67
C LEU A 700 -37.84 18.52 37.63
N LEU A 701 -37.97 19.84 37.40
CA LEU A 701 -37.51 20.85 38.36
C LEU A 701 -38.30 20.78 39.69
N GLY A 702 -39.60 20.47 39.63
CA GLY A 702 -40.42 20.19 40.80
C GLY A 702 -39.98 18.94 41.58
N ALA A 703 -39.73 17.83 40.87
CA ALA A 703 -39.21 16.60 41.46
C ALA A 703 -37.82 16.82 42.08
N ALA A 704 -36.95 17.59 41.43
CA ALA A 704 -35.66 17.99 41.98
C ALA A 704 -35.79 18.76 43.30
N ALA A 705 -36.75 19.70 43.38
CA ALA A 705 -37.00 20.47 44.61
C ALA A 705 -37.45 19.58 45.79
N VAL A 706 -38.26 18.54 45.54
CA VAL A 706 -38.70 17.58 46.57
C VAL A 706 -37.55 16.65 47.01
N LEU A 707 -36.73 16.19 46.05
CA LEU A 707 -35.63 15.26 46.31
C LEU A 707 -34.43 15.91 47.00
N VAL A 708 -34.30 17.24 46.97
CA VAL A 708 -33.12 17.97 47.51
C VAL A 708 -32.84 17.68 49.00
N ARG A 709 -33.89 17.29 49.75
CA ARG A 709 -33.82 16.92 51.17
C ARG A 709 -33.56 15.43 51.40
N LYS A 710 -33.83 14.55 50.43
CA LYS A 710 -33.72 13.09 50.56
C LYS A 710 -32.46 12.53 49.91
N ASP A 711 -32.14 12.97 48.69
CA ASP A 711 -30.92 12.59 47.96
C ASP A 711 -30.49 13.76 47.07
N ARG A 712 -29.36 14.38 47.44
CA ARG A 712 -28.84 15.56 46.74
C ARG A 712 -28.31 15.24 45.35
N GLU A 713 -27.73 14.06 45.14
CA GLU A 713 -27.20 13.69 43.83
C GLU A 713 -28.35 13.43 42.85
N LEU A 714 -29.37 12.67 43.29
CA LEU A 714 -30.57 12.43 42.48
C LEU A 714 -31.33 13.73 42.17
N SER A 715 -31.43 14.64 43.14
CA SER A 715 -32.02 15.97 42.96
C SER A 715 -31.28 16.80 41.92
N ASN A 716 -29.94 16.86 42.01
CA ASN A 716 -29.11 17.58 41.04
C ASN A 716 -29.27 17.01 39.63
N SER A 717 -29.32 15.68 39.49
CA SER A 717 -29.51 15.02 38.20
C SER A 717 -30.83 15.41 37.53
N PHE A 718 -31.94 15.40 38.28
CA PHE A 718 -33.26 15.78 37.75
C PHE A 718 -33.30 17.25 37.32
N ALA A 719 -32.69 18.16 38.09
CA ALA A 719 -32.61 19.58 37.76
C ALA A 719 -31.79 19.84 36.47
N TRP A 720 -30.68 19.13 36.30
CA TRP A 720 -29.85 19.24 35.10
C TRP A 720 -30.56 18.72 33.85
N VAL A 721 -31.21 17.56 33.93
CA VAL A 721 -31.98 16.99 32.81
C VAL A 721 -33.07 17.99 32.37
N ALA A 722 -33.74 18.64 33.33
CA ALA A 722 -34.73 19.66 33.04
C ALA A 722 -34.15 20.86 32.27
N HIS A 723 -33.03 21.44 32.72
CA HIS A 723 -32.43 22.59 32.04
C HIS A 723 -31.93 22.27 30.63
N VAL A 724 -31.38 21.06 30.42
CA VAL A 724 -30.96 20.58 29.09
C VAL A 724 -32.17 20.41 28.18
N TYR A 725 -33.30 19.92 28.70
CA TYR A 725 -34.54 19.74 27.94
C TYR A 725 -35.23 21.07 27.58
N MET A 726 -35.16 22.08 28.44
CA MET A 726 -35.89 23.36 28.28
C MET A 726 -35.44 24.21 27.07
N ALA A 727 -34.15 24.23 26.75
CA ALA A 727 -33.63 25.04 25.64
C ALA A 727 -34.12 24.57 24.24
N PRO A 728 -33.98 23.28 23.86
CA PRO A 728 -34.47 22.78 22.58
C PRO A 728 -36.00 22.77 22.49
N THR A 729 -36.69 22.53 23.61
CA THR A 729 -38.16 22.55 23.61
C THR A 729 -38.72 23.92 23.31
N LEU A 730 -38.21 24.98 23.95
CA LEU A 730 -38.61 26.35 23.64
C LEU A 730 -38.38 26.71 22.16
N LEU A 731 -37.29 26.24 21.55
CA LEU A 731 -37.03 26.41 20.12
C LEU A 731 -38.03 25.64 19.26
N LEU A 732 -38.34 24.39 19.59
CA LEU A 732 -39.36 23.60 18.89
C LEU A 732 -40.74 24.25 19.02
N THR A 733 -41.07 24.79 20.19
CA THR A 733 -42.31 25.53 20.41
C THR A 733 -42.39 26.77 19.51
N PHE A 734 -41.27 27.46 19.25
CA PHE A 734 -41.21 28.58 18.30
C PHE A 734 -41.56 28.13 16.88
N ILE A 735 -40.95 27.04 16.43
CA ILE A 735 -41.09 26.53 15.07
C ILE A 735 -42.52 26.01 14.84
N MET A 736 -43.03 25.22 15.78
CA MET A 736 -44.31 24.50 15.63
C MET A 736 -45.52 25.41 15.83
N TYR A 737 -45.44 26.39 16.75
CA TYR A 737 -46.61 27.17 17.17
C TYR A 737 -46.52 28.67 16.85
N GLN A 738 -45.37 29.17 16.37
CA GLN A 738 -45.14 30.53 15.84
C GLN A 738 -45.78 31.65 16.67
N GLU A 739 -46.80 32.34 16.14
CA GLU A 739 -47.47 33.47 16.78
C GLU A 739 -48.12 33.09 18.12
N LYS A 740 -48.61 31.85 18.24
CA LYS A 740 -49.28 31.35 19.45
C LYS A 740 -48.30 31.11 20.60
N ALA A 741 -46.99 31.10 20.32
CA ALA A 741 -45.94 30.89 21.31
C ALA A 741 -45.40 32.18 21.96
N ILE A 742 -45.95 33.37 21.63
CA ILE A 742 -45.46 34.65 22.17
C ILE A 742 -45.45 34.68 23.70
N TRP A 743 -46.47 34.09 24.33
CA TRP A 743 -46.59 33.97 25.78
C TRP A 743 -45.52 33.06 26.38
N THR A 744 -45.20 31.95 25.70
CA THR A 744 -44.13 31.04 26.11
C THR A 744 -42.77 31.75 26.14
N PHE A 745 -42.47 32.59 25.13
CA PHE A 745 -41.21 33.36 25.10
C PHE A 745 -41.19 34.53 26.06
N LEU A 746 -42.33 35.17 26.31
CA LEU A 746 -42.45 36.22 27.30
C LEU A 746 -42.25 35.66 28.72
N ILE A 747 -42.85 34.51 29.03
CA ILE A 747 -42.62 33.77 30.28
C ILE A 747 -41.14 33.37 30.38
N ALA A 748 -40.53 32.86 29.31
CA ALA A 748 -39.11 32.53 29.31
C ALA A 748 -38.21 33.76 29.53
N MET A 749 -38.49 34.89 28.88
CA MET A 749 -37.76 36.16 29.04
C MET A 749 -37.84 36.66 30.50
N ILE A 750 -39.02 36.58 31.12
CA ILE A 750 -39.23 36.97 32.53
C ILE A 750 -38.52 35.97 33.47
N VAL A 751 -38.64 34.67 33.24
CA VAL A 751 -38.01 33.63 34.08
C VAL A 751 -36.48 33.76 34.04
N TYR A 752 -35.88 33.99 32.87
CA TYR A 752 -34.43 34.20 32.77
C TYR A 752 -34.00 35.58 33.27
N GLY A 753 -34.77 36.64 32.99
CA GLY A 753 -34.48 38.01 33.40
C GLY A 753 -34.57 38.23 34.92
N SER A 754 -35.60 37.70 35.58
CA SER A 754 -35.75 37.78 37.04
C SER A 754 -34.66 37.00 37.79
N ASN A 755 -34.19 35.88 37.22
CA ASN A 755 -33.09 35.10 37.77
C ASN A 755 -31.74 35.84 37.76
N LEU A 756 -31.57 36.92 36.97
CA LEU A 756 -30.33 37.73 37.00
C LEU A 756 -30.09 38.39 38.36
N PHE A 757 -31.14 38.67 39.14
CA PHE A 757 -31.01 39.32 40.46
C PHE A 757 -30.52 38.36 41.55
N PHE A 758 -30.68 37.04 41.37
CA PHE A 758 -30.37 36.04 42.39
C PHE A 758 -28.98 35.40 42.22
N VAL A 759 -28.25 35.77 41.16
CA VAL A 759 -27.02 35.06 40.79
C VAL A 759 -25.79 35.97 40.86
N LYS A 760 -24.80 35.52 41.63
CA LYS A 760 -23.55 36.27 41.88
C LYS A 760 -22.34 35.82 41.04
N LYS A 761 -22.42 34.66 40.37
CA LYS A 761 -21.30 34.12 39.57
C LYS A 761 -21.33 34.66 38.14
N GLU A 762 -20.20 35.16 37.66
CA GLU A 762 -20.07 35.87 36.37
C GLU A 762 -20.60 35.07 35.17
N TRP A 763 -20.26 33.78 35.06
CA TRP A 763 -20.70 32.96 33.93
C TRP A 763 -22.22 32.79 33.90
N LYS A 764 -22.86 32.66 35.07
CA LYS A 764 -24.30 32.52 35.17
C LYS A 764 -25.02 33.84 34.84
N ILE A 765 -24.44 34.98 35.22
CA ILE A 765 -24.95 36.31 34.82
C ILE A 765 -24.93 36.43 33.29
N LYS A 766 -23.84 36.02 32.63
CA LYS A 766 -23.75 36.03 31.16
C LYS A 766 -24.77 35.09 30.52
N SER A 767 -24.90 33.84 31.00
CA SER A 767 -25.85 32.86 30.44
C SER A 767 -27.30 33.35 30.54
N LEU A 768 -27.70 33.89 31.69
CA LEU A 768 -29.05 34.42 31.89
C LEU A 768 -29.31 35.70 31.07
N LEU A 769 -28.30 36.59 30.96
CA LEU A 769 -28.40 37.81 30.17
C LEU A 769 -28.56 37.50 28.68
N TYR A 770 -27.80 36.53 28.16
CA TYR A 770 -27.90 36.13 26.76
C TYR A 770 -29.17 35.34 26.48
N ALA A 771 -29.63 34.50 27.41
CA ALA A 771 -30.95 33.86 27.32
C ALA A 771 -32.09 34.90 27.27
N ALA A 772 -31.98 35.98 28.05
CA ALA A 772 -32.91 37.09 27.99
C ALA A 772 -32.85 37.86 26.66
N PHE A 773 -31.66 38.10 26.08
CA PHE A 773 -31.53 38.71 24.76
C PHE A 773 -32.07 37.83 23.62
N ILE A 774 -31.89 36.52 23.70
CA ILE A 774 -32.47 35.57 22.74
C ILE A 774 -33.99 35.54 22.86
N ALA A 775 -34.53 35.48 24.08
CA ALA A 775 -35.97 35.54 24.31
C ALA A 775 -36.54 36.90 23.83
N MET A 776 -35.83 38.00 24.05
CA MET A 776 -36.19 39.33 23.52
C MET A 776 -36.22 39.33 21.98
N PHE A 777 -35.21 38.76 21.33
CA PHE A 777 -35.19 38.62 19.86
C PHE A 777 -36.40 37.80 19.38
N LEU A 778 -36.71 36.68 20.03
CA LEU A 778 -37.88 35.86 19.68
C LEU A 778 -39.19 36.63 19.86
N VAL A 779 -39.31 37.43 20.92
CA VAL A 779 -40.45 38.34 21.13
C VAL A 779 -40.52 39.39 20.02
N VAL A 780 -39.42 40.05 19.66
CA VAL A 780 -39.40 41.03 18.56
C VAL A 780 -39.79 40.36 17.24
N LYS A 781 -39.28 39.16 16.96
CA LYS A 781 -39.58 38.41 15.74
C LYS A 781 -41.05 37.98 15.68
N THR A 782 -41.58 37.36 16.74
CA THR A 782 -43.00 36.98 16.78
C THR A 782 -43.92 38.19 16.77
N ALA A 783 -43.53 39.31 17.40
CA ALA A 783 -44.29 40.56 17.35
C ALA A 783 -44.31 41.18 15.95
N ILE A 784 -43.19 41.20 15.22
CA ILE A 784 -43.16 41.68 13.82
C ILE A 784 -44.05 40.81 12.94
N ILE A 785 -44.00 39.49 13.10
CA ILE A 785 -44.86 38.54 12.34
C ILE A 785 -46.34 38.78 12.69
N HIS A 786 -46.67 38.99 13.96
CA HIS A 786 -48.05 39.22 14.39
C HIS A 786 -48.61 40.58 13.97
N LEU A 787 -47.77 41.63 13.92
CA LEU A 787 -48.18 43.01 13.59
C LEU A 787 -48.21 43.29 12.08
N TYR A 788 -47.38 42.60 11.29
CA TYR A 788 -47.27 42.81 9.85
C TYR A 788 -47.56 41.51 9.09
N SER A 789 -48.51 41.57 8.16
CA SER A 789 -48.90 40.42 7.31
C SER A 789 -47.89 40.10 6.19
N GLN A 790 -46.85 40.94 6.00
CA GLN A 790 -45.75 40.68 5.07
C GLN A 790 -44.54 40.08 5.79
N ASP A 791 -43.73 39.29 5.07
CA ASP A 791 -42.51 38.64 5.60
C ASP A 791 -41.36 39.64 5.84
N LEU A 792 -41.55 40.50 6.83
CA LEU A 792 -40.58 41.47 7.34
C LEU A 792 -39.74 40.90 8.49
N GLY A 793 -39.81 39.58 8.72
CA GLY A 793 -39.14 38.91 9.84
C GLY A 793 -37.62 39.06 9.81
N HIS A 794 -37.02 39.30 8.64
CA HIS A 794 -35.59 39.55 8.48
C HIS A 794 -35.13 40.83 9.18
N TYR A 795 -35.97 41.88 9.25
CA TYR A 795 -35.64 43.12 9.97
C TYR A 795 -35.52 42.92 11.49
N ALA A 796 -36.04 41.82 12.06
CA ALA A 796 -35.99 41.52 13.49
C ALA A 796 -34.55 41.49 14.04
N PHE A 797 -33.57 41.06 13.24
CA PHE A 797 -32.16 41.06 13.64
C PHE A 797 -31.59 42.48 13.71
N LEU A 798 -31.89 43.34 12.74
CA LEU A 798 -31.46 44.73 12.73
C LEU A 798 -32.10 45.49 13.88
N THR A 799 -33.42 45.35 14.09
CA THR A 799 -34.15 46.03 15.17
C THR A 799 -33.68 45.56 16.54
N SER A 800 -33.52 44.25 16.74
CA SER A 800 -32.98 43.70 17.99
C SER A 800 -31.54 44.17 18.25
N SER A 801 -30.70 44.26 17.22
CA SER A 801 -29.33 44.77 17.36
C SER A 801 -29.29 46.26 17.71
N LEU A 802 -30.20 47.07 17.14
CA LEU A 802 -30.37 48.47 17.53
C LEU A 802 -30.85 48.61 18.98
N LEU A 803 -31.80 47.77 19.44
CA LEU A 803 -32.27 47.75 20.83
C LEU A 803 -31.17 47.33 21.80
N ILE A 804 -30.39 46.30 21.46
CA ILE A 804 -29.25 45.83 22.25
C ILE A 804 -28.12 46.89 22.24
N ALA A 805 -27.90 47.58 21.12
CA ALA A 805 -26.96 48.70 21.03
C ALA A 805 -27.41 49.91 21.88
N ALA A 806 -28.72 50.19 21.93
CA ALA A 806 -29.28 51.21 22.81
C ALA A 806 -29.13 50.81 24.30
N PHE A 807 -29.36 49.54 24.64
CA PHE A 807 -29.06 49.00 25.96
C PHE A 807 -27.58 49.14 26.29
N TRP A 808 -26.69 48.76 25.36
CA TRP A 808 -25.25 48.93 25.50
C TRP A 808 -24.88 50.38 25.81
N TYR A 809 -25.38 51.34 25.04
CA TYR A 809 -25.10 52.77 25.24
C TYR A 809 -25.54 53.28 26.62
N LYS A 810 -26.72 52.85 27.10
CA LYS A 810 -27.28 53.25 28.41
C LYS A 810 -26.78 52.43 29.61
N SER A 811 -26.18 51.27 29.39
CA SER A 811 -25.75 50.34 30.46
C SER A 811 -24.48 50.78 31.19
N SER A 812 -24.27 50.24 32.40
CA SER A 812 -23.06 50.46 33.21
C SER A 812 -21.82 49.83 32.56
N ALA A 813 -20.61 50.26 32.95
CA ALA A 813 -19.36 49.80 32.32
C ALA A 813 -19.19 48.26 32.29
N ALA A 814 -19.64 47.55 33.34
CA ALA A 814 -19.62 46.10 33.39
C ALA A 814 -20.60 45.45 32.39
N PHE A 815 -21.81 46.01 32.26
CA PHE A 815 -22.79 45.51 31.29
C PHE A 815 -22.43 45.91 29.85
N ARG A 816 -21.77 47.06 29.63
CA ARG A 816 -21.25 47.44 28.31
C ARG A 816 -20.35 46.35 27.72
N GLN A 817 -19.39 45.84 28.49
CA GLN A 817 -18.54 44.75 27.99
C GLN A 817 -19.32 43.45 27.77
N ARG A 818 -20.20 43.06 28.70
CA ARG A 818 -21.03 41.84 28.55
C ARG A 818 -21.91 41.90 27.29
N THR A 819 -22.50 43.06 27.01
CA THR A 819 -23.36 43.26 25.84
C THR A 819 -22.57 43.25 24.53
N LEU A 820 -21.34 43.78 24.47
CA LEU A 820 -20.51 43.73 23.25
C LEU A 820 -20.27 42.30 22.77
N TYR A 821 -20.02 41.36 23.69
CA TYR A 821 -19.82 39.95 23.36
C TYR A 821 -21.05 39.27 22.75
N PHE A 822 -22.25 39.81 22.97
CA PHE A 822 -23.47 39.32 22.34
C PHE A 822 -23.79 40.11 21.06
N LEU A 823 -23.76 41.44 21.14
CA LEU A 823 -24.14 42.36 20.06
C LEU A 823 -23.32 42.14 18.79
N VAL A 824 -21.99 41.98 18.90
CA VAL A 824 -21.12 41.86 17.72
C VAL A 824 -21.39 40.56 16.93
N PRO A 825 -21.34 39.35 17.53
CA PRO A 825 -21.72 38.12 16.83
C PRO A 825 -23.16 38.12 16.34
N PHE A 826 -24.09 38.63 17.15
CA PHE A 826 -25.50 38.71 16.77
C PHE A 826 -25.72 39.63 15.56
N SER A 827 -24.96 40.73 15.46
CA SER A 827 -25.00 41.62 14.29
C SER A 827 -24.42 40.96 13.04
N PHE A 828 -23.36 40.14 13.15
CA PHE A 828 -22.87 39.35 12.02
C PHE A 828 -23.93 38.41 11.47
N ILE A 829 -24.63 37.68 12.36
CA ILE A 829 -25.75 36.82 11.98
C ILE A 829 -26.84 37.65 11.31
N GLY A 830 -27.17 38.81 11.87
CA GLY A 830 -28.15 39.73 11.28
C GLY A 830 -27.82 40.17 9.85
N ILE A 831 -26.59 40.61 9.60
CA ILE A 831 -26.13 40.97 8.24
C ILE A 831 -26.23 39.75 7.32
N ALA A 832 -25.82 38.56 7.78
CA ALA A 832 -25.92 37.34 7.00
C ALA A 832 -27.38 36.96 6.67
N THR A 833 -28.33 37.20 7.57
CA THR A 833 -29.75 36.92 7.29
C THR A 833 -30.33 37.79 6.19
N PHE A 834 -29.88 39.04 6.02
CA PHE A 834 -30.29 39.87 4.89
C PHE A 834 -29.84 39.27 3.55
N LEU A 835 -28.69 38.61 3.51
CA LEU A 835 -28.21 37.90 2.31
C LEU A 835 -29.05 36.66 1.98
N LEU A 836 -29.91 36.19 2.89
CA LEU A 836 -30.78 35.04 2.63
C LEU A 836 -32.17 35.45 2.13
N VAL A 837 -32.47 36.76 2.09
CA VAL A 837 -33.76 37.27 1.64
C VAL A 837 -33.79 37.34 0.11
N TYR A 838 -34.85 36.80 -0.49
CA TYR A 838 -35.08 36.83 -1.93
C TYR A 838 -36.43 37.50 -2.25
N PRO A 839 -36.50 38.44 -3.21
CA PRO A 839 -35.39 38.99 -3.98
C PRO A 839 -34.52 39.95 -3.15
N TYR A 840 -33.21 39.87 -3.35
CA TYR A 840 -32.20 40.74 -2.74
C TYR A 840 -32.09 42.04 -3.53
N SER A 841 -33.04 42.94 -3.26
CA SER A 841 -33.15 44.24 -3.95
C SER A 841 -32.02 45.23 -3.61
N TRP A 842 -31.86 46.26 -4.43
CA TRP A 842 -30.98 47.40 -4.15
C TRP A 842 -31.23 48.07 -2.77
N ALA A 843 -32.48 48.12 -2.31
CA ALA A 843 -32.81 48.63 -0.99
C ALA A 843 -32.22 47.74 0.12
N LEU A 844 -32.33 46.41 -0.04
CA LEU A 844 -31.76 45.43 0.88
C LEU A 844 -30.23 45.47 0.86
N PHE A 845 -29.61 45.62 -0.32
CA PHE A 845 -28.18 45.87 -0.45
C PHE A 845 -27.74 47.14 0.29
N GLY A 846 -28.51 48.22 0.20
CA GLY A 846 -28.31 49.45 0.97
C GLY A 846 -28.35 49.21 2.49
N PHE A 847 -29.36 48.48 2.98
CA PHE A 847 -29.46 48.13 4.40
C PHE A 847 -28.32 47.21 4.87
N THR A 848 -27.93 46.20 4.09
CA THR A 848 -26.78 45.33 4.40
C THR A 848 -25.49 46.14 4.47
N SER A 849 -25.27 47.05 3.52
CA SER A 849 -24.09 47.92 3.47
C SER A 849 -24.04 48.90 4.64
N GLY A 850 -25.18 49.51 4.98
CA GLY A 850 -25.31 50.39 6.15
C GLY A 850 -25.07 49.64 7.46
N TYR A 851 -25.62 48.43 7.60
CA TYR A 851 -25.45 47.60 8.77
C TYR A 851 -23.99 47.13 8.94
N ALA A 852 -23.34 46.69 7.85
CA ALA A 852 -21.93 46.34 7.84
C ALA A 852 -21.04 47.56 8.19
N THR A 853 -21.34 48.74 7.65
CA THR A 853 -20.60 49.98 7.92
C THR A 853 -20.75 50.41 9.38
N ALA A 854 -21.96 50.38 9.94
CA ALA A 854 -22.19 50.70 11.35
C ALA A 854 -21.41 49.75 12.29
N LEU A 855 -21.38 48.46 11.95
CA LEU A 855 -20.62 47.47 12.69
C LEU A 855 -19.11 47.68 12.55
N LEU A 856 -18.60 48.02 11.36
CA LEU A 856 -17.20 48.40 11.14
C LEU A 856 -16.80 49.61 11.98
N ILE A 857 -17.63 50.65 12.05
CA ILE A 857 -17.39 51.84 12.89
C ILE A 857 -17.32 51.43 14.37
N LEU A 858 -18.23 50.57 14.84
CA LEU A 858 -18.22 50.05 16.20
C LEU A 858 -16.93 49.29 16.49
N LEU A 859 -16.49 48.40 15.60
CA LEU A 859 -15.28 47.58 15.74
C LEU A 859 -14.01 48.44 15.86
N HIS A 860 -13.86 49.47 15.02
CA HIS A 860 -12.72 50.39 15.10
C HIS A 860 -12.75 51.22 16.39
N ARG A 861 -13.94 51.62 16.85
CA ARG A 861 -14.11 52.36 18.12
C ARG A 861 -13.69 51.53 19.34
N ILE A 862 -13.94 50.22 19.33
CA ILE A 862 -13.56 49.29 20.41
C ILE A 862 -12.20 48.61 20.19
N LYS A 863 -11.49 48.93 19.09
CA LYS A 863 -10.18 48.37 18.70
C LYS A 863 -10.20 46.84 18.50
N TRP A 864 -11.29 46.31 17.94
CA TRP A 864 -11.44 44.90 17.57
C TRP A 864 -11.19 44.70 16.07
N ASP A 865 -10.08 45.25 15.59
CA ASP A 865 -9.78 45.42 14.15
C ASP A 865 -9.71 44.09 13.38
N LEU A 866 -9.29 43.00 14.03
CA LEU A 866 -9.26 41.66 13.41
C LEU A 866 -10.64 41.16 12.98
N LEU A 867 -11.71 41.58 13.67
CA LEU A 867 -13.07 41.18 13.32
C LEU A 867 -13.65 41.99 12.16
N ALA A 868 -12.99 43.05 11.71
CA ALA A 868 -13.44 43.89 10.59
C ALA A 868 -13.53 43.12 9.26
N ILE A 869 -12.82 42.00 9.13
CA ILE A 869 -12.87 41.15 7.93
C ILE A 869 -14.25 40.50 7.72
N VAL A 870 -14.96 40.17 8.80
CA VAL A 870 -16.26 39.49 8.73
C VAL A 870 -17.33 40.35 8.03
N PRO A 871 -17.62 41.59 8.47
CA PRO A 871 -18.61 42.43 7.80
C PRO A 871 -18.18 42.83 6.38
N LEU A 872 -16.87 42.93 6.10
CA LEU A 872 -16.36 43.18 4.75
C LEU A 872 -16.61 42.00 3.80
N ILE A 873 -16.43 40.76 4.27
CA ILE A 873 -16.76 39.56 3.49
C ILE A 873 -18.27 39.46 3.27
N LEU A 874 -19.09 39.75 4.29
CA LEU A 874 -20.54 39.75 4.14
C LEU A 874 -21.01 40.83 3.14
N PHE A 875 -20.38 42.01 3.13
CA PHE A 875 -20.61 43.04 2.13
C PHE A 875 -20.21 42.59 0.71
N TYR A 876 -19.07 41.88 0.57
CA TYR A 876 -18.68 41.25 -0.70
C TYR A 876 -19.74 40.25 -1.19
N TYR A 877 -20.26 39.39 -0.32
CA TYR A 877 -21.34 38.46 -0.69
C TYR A 877 -22.62 39.17 -1.12
N GLY A 878 -23.02 40.25 -0.42
CA GLY A 878 -24.14 41.08 -0.86
C GLY A 878 -23.91 41.68 -2.26
N THR A 879 -22.67 42.04 -2.58
CA THR A 879 -22.32 42.53 -3.93
C THR A 879 -22.42 41.43 -4.99
N GLN A 880 -21.96 40.21 -4.68
CA GLN A 880 -22.12 39.07 -5.60
C GLN A 880 -23.60 38.71 -5.81
N GLN A 881 -24.43 38.83 -4.78
CA GLN A 881 -25.84 38.53 -4.83
C GLN A 881 -26.62 39.52 -5.70
N ILE A 882 -26.32 40.83 -5.61
CA ILE A 882 -26.97 41.84 -6.47
C ILE A 882 -26.56 41.66 -7.94
N ILE A 883 -25.28 41.36 -8.22
CA ILE A 883 -24.78 41.04 -9.57
C ILE A 883 -25.54 39.83 -10.15
N PHE A 884 -25.66 38.75 -9.37
CA PHE A 884 -26.33 37.52 -9.82
C PHE A 884 -27.83 37.71 -10.09
N GLN A 885 -28.51 38.52 -9.27
CA GLN A 885 -29.97 38.69 -9.36
C GLN A 885 -30.39 39.71 -10.42
N GLU A 886 -29.72 40.86 -10.50
CA GLU A 886 -30.05 41.92 -11.46
C GLU A 886 -29.57 41.57 -12.89
N ARG A 887 -28.62 40.62 -13.04
CA ARG A 887 -28.05 40.18 -14.32
C ARG A 887 -27.62 41.36 -15.21
N MET A 888 -26.77 42.22 -14.66
CA MET A 888 -26.25 43.37 -15.41
C MET A 888 -25.40 42.91 -16.60
N GLU A 889 -25.17 43.81 -17.57
CA GLU A 889 -24.20 43.52 -18.63
C GLU A 889 -22.80 43.34 -18.02
N ALA A 890 -22.00 42.43 -18.59
CA ALA A 890 -20.68 42.08 -18.06
C ALA A 890 -19.75 43.30 -17.84
N VAL A 891 -19.92 44.37 -18.63
CA VAL A 891 -19.15 45.62 -18.45
C VAL A 891 -19.44 46.28 -17.10
N TRP A 892 -20.71 46.30 -16.67
CA TRP A 892 -21.11 46.88 -15.39
C TRP A 892 -20.65 46.03 -14.21
N ASP A 893 -20.67 44.70 -14.34
CA ASP A 893 -20.12 43.79 -13.32
C ASP A 893 -18.61 44.00 -13.14
N ILE A 894 -17.88 44.10 -14.26
CA ILE A 894 -16.43 44.38 -14.23
C ILE A 894 -16.16 45.73 -13.55
N LEU A 895 -16.91 46.77 -13.91
CA LEU A 895 -16.76 48.11 -13.33
C LEU A 895 -17.09 48.14 -11.83
N LEU A 896 -18.17 47.48 -11.40
CA LEU A 896 -18.59 47.42 -10.00
C LEU A 896 -17.54 46.70 -9.15
N LEU A 897 -17.09 45.51 -9.58
CA LEU A 897 -16.09 44.72 -8.86
C LEU A 897 -14.72 45.41 -8.84
N ALA A 898 -14.29 45.97 -9.97
CA ALA A 898 -13.02 46.70 -10.05
C ALA A 898 -13.03 47.96 -9.18
N SER A 899 -14.10 48.76 -9.24
CA SER A 899 -14.21 50.02 -8.47
C SER A 899 -14.28 49.77 -6.97
N LEU A 900 -15.06 48.79 -6.50
CA LEU A 900 -15.12 48.41 -5.09
C LEU A 900 -13.78 47.83 -4.60
N GLY A 901 -13.12 47.00 -5.41
CA GLY A 901 -11.79 46.48 -5.10
C GLY A 901 -10.76 47.59 -4.93
N VAL A 902 -10.71 48.55 -5.85
CA VAL A 902 -9.82 49.73 -5.77
C VAL A 902 -10.17 50.62 -4.58
N LEU A 903 -11.46 50.87 -4.33
CA LEU A 903 -11.92 51.66 -3.18
C LEU A 903 -11.43 51.04 -1.86
N LEU A 904 -11.61 49.72 -1.69
CA LEU A 904 -11.16 49.01 -0.49
C LEU A 904 -9.63 49.01 -0.34
N LEU A 905 -8.86 48.89 -1.43
CA LEU A 905 -7.39 49.04 -1.38
C LEU A 905 -6.98 50.44 -0.91
N CYS A 906 -7.68 51.49 -1.37
CA CYS A 906 -7.43 52.87 -0.98
C CYS A 906 -7.81 53.12 0.49
N VAL A 907 -8.97 52.64 0.93
CA VAL A 907 -9.40 52.73 2.33
C VAL A 907 -8.45 51.96 3.25
N GLY A 908 -8.05 50.74 2.87
CA GLY A 908 -7.08 49.95 3.64
C GLY A 908 -5.75 50.65 3.81
N ARG A 909 -5.25 51.29 2.74
CA ARG A 909 -4.04 52.13 2.79
C ARG A 909 -4.19 53.38 3.65
N TYR A 910 -5.39 53.96 3.73
CA TYR A 910 -5.66 55.13 4.56
C TYR A 910 -5.78 54.76 6.05
N VAL A 911 -6.46 53.65 6.37
CA VAL A 911 -6.72 53.21 7.74
C VAL A 911 -5.49 52.53 8.36
N TYR A 912 -4.75 51.73 7.59
CA TYR A 912 -3.62 50.94 8.09
C TYR A 912 -2.29 51.40 7.47
N GLN A 913 -1.25 51.61 8.28
CA GLN A 913 0.09 51.91 7.75
C GLN A 913 0.74 50.67 7.11
N ASN A 914 0.66 49.53 7.80
CA ASN A 914 1.20 48.24 7.37
C ASN A 914 0.08 47.24 7.07
N LEU A 915 0.32 46.23 6.22
CA LEU A 915 -0.69 45.19 5.97
C LEU A 915 -1.01 44.35 7.22
N TRP A 916 -0.02 44.16 8.09
CA TRP A 916 -0.21 43.57 9.40
C TRP A 916 0.78 44.17 10.40
N GLU A 917 0.38 44.22 11.66
CA GLU A 917 1.26 44.58 12.77
C GLU A 917 1.41 43.42 13.74
N LYS A 918 2.64 43.14 14.16
CA LYS A 918 2.92 42.09 15.15
C LYS A 918 2.56 42.59 16.56
N GLY A 919 1.87 41.76 17.34
CA GLY A 919 1.51 42.05 18.73
C GLY A 919 0.18 41.40 19.16
N GLY A 920 -0.24 41.57 20.41
CA GLY A 920 -1.50 40.99 20.92
C GLY A 920 -1.42 39.49 21.28
N ALA A 921 -2.54 38.95 21.78
CA ALA A 921 -2.62 37.58 22.32
C ALA A 921 -2.34 36.47 21.29
N TYR A 922 -2.57 36.75 20.00
CA TYR A 922 -2.39 35.80 18.89
C TYR A 922 -1.19 36.14 17.98
N GLY A 923 -0.31 37.06 18.42
CA GLY A 923 0.87 37.48 17.65
C GLY A 923 0.60 38.47 16.51
N ILE A 924 -0.67 38.73 16.15
CA ILE A 924 -1.10 39.77 15.21
C ILE A 924 -2.01 40.76 15.96
N ARG A 925 -1.64 42.04 15.93
CA ARG A 925 -2.37 43.12 16.61
C ARG A 925 -3.46 43.70 15.72
N SER A 926 -3.14 43.90 14.46
CA SER A 926 -4.03 44.48 13.45
C SER A 926 -3.71 43.87 12.09
N LEU A 927 -4.73 43.76 11.24
CA LEU A 927 -4.67 43.25 9.88
C LEU A 927 -5.50 44.17 8.99
N ASP A 928 -4.93 44.61 7.87
CA ASP A 928 -5.65 45.43 6.88
C ASP A 928 -6.66 44.56 6.12
N ALA A 929 -7.83 44.34 6.75
CA ALA A 929 -8.92 43.56 6.20
C ALA A 929 -9.50 44.17 4.91
N TYR A 930 -9.45 45.50 4.76
CA TYR A 930 -9.94 46.18 3.55
C TYR A 930 -9.09 45.82 2.34
N THR A 931 -7.76 45.84 2.48
CA THR A 931 -6.87 45.43 1.37
C THR A 931 -7.07 43.96 1.00
N VAL A 932 -7.24 43.08 2.00
CA VAL A 932 -7.52 41.66 1.75
C VAL A 932 -8.82 41.48 0.98
N THR A 933 -9.92 42.09 1.43
CA THR A 933 -11.20 42.01 0.73
C THR A 933 -11.14 42.67 -0.65
N GLY A 934 -10.37 43.74 -0.83
CA GLY A 934 -10.14 44.36 -2.15
C GLY A 934 -9.52 43.40 -3.17
N PHE A 935 -8.57 42.55 -2.74
CA PHE A 935 -8.05 41.48 -3.61
C PHE A 935 -9.10 40.39 -3.90
N ILE A 936 -10.00 40.08 -2.98
CA ILE A 936 -11.12 39.15 -3.24
C ILE A 936 -12.00 39.70 -4.37
N PHE A 937 -12.31 40.99 -4.37
CA PHE A 937 -13.02 41.65 -5.48
C PHE A 937 -12.27 41.56 -6.82
N PHE A 938 -10.93 41.69 -6.81
CA PHE A 938 -10.15 41.48 -8.04
C PHE A 938 -10.17 40.03 -8.51
N LEU A 939 -10.11 39.06 -7.59
CA LEU A 939 -10.19 37.63 -7.91
C LEU A 939 -11.58 37.23 -8.41
N SER A 940 -12.64 37.90 -7.96
CA SER A 940 -14.01 37.65 -8.47
C SER A 940 -14.23 38.08 -9.92
N LEU A 941 -13.27 38.78 -10.54
CA LEU A 941 -13.27 39.01 -11.98
C LEU A 941 -12.85 37.77 -12.78
N LEU A 942 -12.27 36.74 -12.15
CA LEU A 942 -11.75 35.56 -12.83
C LEU A 942 -12.83 34.72 -13.57
N PRO A 943 -14.03 34.48 -13.01
CA PRO A 943 -15.10 33.80 -13.76
C PRO A 943 -15.50 34.59 -15.02
N LEU A 944 -15.66 35.91 -14.90
CA LEU A 944 -15.94 36.82 -16.02
C LEU A 944 -14.79 36.87 -17.03
N ALA A 945 -13.57 36.65 -16.56
CA ALA A 945 -12.38 36.54 -17.40
C ALA A 945 -12.42 35.29 -18.29
N MET A 946 -13.18 34.25 -17.97
CA MET A 946 -13.35 33.11 -18.88
C MET A 946 -14.31 33.44 -20.04
N GLU A 947 -15.19 34.43 -19.86
CA GLU A 947 -16.25 34.78 -20.82
C GLU A 947 -15.90 36.01 -21.66
N THR A 948 -15.18 36.99 -21.08
CA THR A 948 -14.90 38.26 -21.74
C THR A 948 -13.40 38.59 -21.75
N PHE A 949 -12.93 39.01 -22.92
CA PHE A 949 -11.55 39.47 -23.13
C PHE A 949 -11.16 40.61 -22.17
N TRP A 950 -12.03 41.59 -21.98
CA TRP A 950 -11.76 42.75 -21.12
C TRP A 950 -11.62 42.36 -19.65
N ALA A 951 -12.38 41.38 -19.16
CA ALA A 951 -12.22 40.91 -17.79
C ALA A 951 -10.85 40.23 -17.58
N GLN A 952 -10.32 39.47 -18.55
CA GLN A 952 -8.98 38.87 -18.45
C GLN A 952 -7.89 39.93 -18.26
N ILE A 953 -7.95 40.99 -19.07
CA ILE A 953 -6.98 42.08 -19.01
C ILE A 953 -7.11 42.86 -17.71
N VAL A 954 -8.32 43.31 -17.37
CA VAL A 954 -8.58 44.12 -16.17
C VAL A 954 -8.20 43.35 -14.91
N HIS A 955 -8.59 42.07 -14.81
CA HIS A 955 -8.20 41.20 -13.70
C HIS A 955 -6.67 41.09 -13.56
N GLY A 956 -5.98 40.76 -14.65
CA GLY A 956 -4.52 40.59 -14.66
C GLY A 956 -3.78 41.88 -14.26
N LEU A 957 -4.22 43.02 -14.77
CA LEU A 957 -3.62 44.32 -14.45
C LEU A 957 -3.91 44.75 -13.01
N LEU A 958 -5.14 44.60 -12.51
CA LEU A 958 -5.50 45.01 -11.14
C LEU A 958 -4.80 44.15 -10.08
N VAL A 959 -4.70 42.84 -10.28
CA VAL A 959 -3.95 41.96 -9.35
C VAL A 959 -2.46 42.30 -9.37
N SER A 960 -1.85 42.48 -10.56
CA SER A 960 -0.44 42.85 -10.69
C SER A 960 -0.15 44.21 -10.04
N ALA A 961 -0.95 45.23 -10.36
CA ALA A 961 -0.82 46.58 -9.80
C ALA A 961 -1.08 46.58 -8.28
N GLY A 962 -2.11 45.88 -7.83
CA GLY A 962 -2.43 45.73 -6.41
C GLY A 962 -1.25 45.14 -5.63
N LEU A 963 -0.70 44.01 -6.08
CA LEU A 963 0.45 43.37 -5.44
C LEU A 963 1.68 44.29 -5.44
N TRP A 964 1.92 45.00 -6.55
CA TRP A 964 3.04 45.93 -6.65
C TRP A 964 2.92 47.11 -5.68
N VAL A 965 1.76 47.76 -5.63
CA VAL A 965 1.47 48.90 -4.75
C VAL A 965 1.55 48.49 -3.28
N GLN A 966 0.94 47.36 -2.93
CA GLN A 966 0.88 46.87 -1.54
C GLN A 966 2.21 46.28 -1.06
N SER A 967 3.13 45.90 -1.97
CA SER A 967 4.47 45.40 -1.60
C SER A 967 5.30 46.39 -0.76
N ARG A 968 4.98 47.69 -0.79
CA ARG A 968 5.65 48.73 0.01
C ARG A 968 5.24 48.71 1.49
N ARG A 969 4.10 48.08 1.81
CA ARG A 969 3.51 47.98 3.17
C ARG A 969 3.80 46.63 3.85
N VAL A 970 4.63 45.79 3.21
CA VAL A 970 5.09 44.50 3.73
C VAL A 970 6.51 44.64 4.25
N HIS A 971 6.74 44.28 5.51
CA HIS A 971 8.06 44.27 6.13
C HIS A 971 8.53 42.83 6.41
N GLY A 972 9.70 42.44 5.91
CA GLY A 972 10.30 41.12 6.16
C GLY A 972 11.07 40.52 4.98
N LYS A 973 11.48 39.24 5.13
CA LYS A 973 12.06 38.43 4.05
C LYS A 973 10.94 38.01 3.08
N GLY A 974 11.10 38.22 1.78
CA GLY A 974 10.13 37.78 0.76
C GLY A 974 9.46 38.89 -0.06
N ILE A 975 9.81 40.16 0.16
CA ILE A 975 9.29 41.29 -0.65
C ILE A 975 9.69 41.13 -2.12
N GLU A 976 10.90 40.62 -2.39
CA GLU A 976 11.38 40.33 -3.74
C GLU A 976 10.51 39.29 -4.45
N ALA A 977 9.96 38.32 -3.70
CA ALA A 977 9.03 37.32 -4.24
C ALA A 977 7.67 37.92 -4.58
N ILE A 978 7.12 38.81 -3.75
CA ILE A 978 5.84 39.49 -4.04
C ILE A 978 5.96 40.34 -5.32
N ARG A 979 7.08 41.06 -5.48
CA ARG A 979 7.35 41.83 -6.70
C ARG A 979 7.57 40.95 -7.93
N PHE A 980 8.23 39.80 -7.75
CA PHE A 980 8.36 38.83 -8.83
C PHE A 980 6.99 38.27 -9.25
N ILE A 981 6.13 37.88 -8.29
CA ILE A 981 4.77 37.38 -8.56
C ILE A 981 3.94 38.45 -9.26
N ALA A 982 4.02 39.71 -8.81
CA ALA A 982 3.33 40.83 -9.47
C ALA A 982 3.75 40.96 -10.94
N GLY A 983 5.05 40.85 -11.25
CA GLY A 983 5.55 40.87 -12.63
C GLY A 983 5.19 39.60 -13.42
N ALA A 984 5.24 38.43 -12.81
CA ALA A 984 4.86 37.16 -13.44
C ALA A 984 3.38 37.15 -13.83
N TYR A 985 2.52 37.78 -13.03
CA TYR A 985 1.08 37.87 -13.30
C TYR A 985 0.74 38.68 -14.56
N LEU A 986 1.67 39.51 -15.06
CA LEU A 986 1.50 40.22 -16.34
C LEU A 986 1.54 39.28 -17.56
N LEU A 987 1.96 38.02 -17.40
CA LEU A 987 1.81 37.02 -18.46
C LEU A 987 0.34 36.72 -18.78
N LEU A 988 -0.57 36.86 -17.81
CA LEU A 988 -1.99 36.64 -18.01
C LEU A 988 -2.60 37.62 -19.03
N PRO A 989 -2.50 38.96 -18.86
CA PRO A 989 -2.98 39.90 -19.87
C PRO A 989 -2.20 39.81 -21.18
N TYR A 990 -0.92 39.40 -21.16
CA TYR A 990 -0.16 39.14 -22.38
C TYR A 990 -0.77 38.01 -23.22
N TYR A 991 -1.04 36.84 -22.62
CA TYR A 991 -1.63 35.71 -23.36
C TYR A 991 -3.07 35.98 -23.77
N ALA A 992 -3.83 36.74 -22.96
CA ALA A 992 -5.17 37.21 -23.35
C ALA A 992 -5.11 38.07 -24.62
N ALA A 993 -4.15 38.99 -24.72
CA ALA A 993 -3.95 39.82 -25.92
C ALA A 993 -3.48 39.00 -27.13
N VAL A 994 -2.55 38.07 -26.93
CA VAL A 994 -2.04 37.16 -27.97
C VAL A 994 -3.17 36.31 -28.56
N GLY A 995 -4.10 35.81 -27.74
CA GLY A 995 -5.22 34.99 -28.20
C GLY A 995 -6.24 35.71 -29.09
N GLN A 996 -6.24 37.05 -29.14
CA GLN A 996 -7.12 37.84 -30.01
C GLN A 996 -6.46 38.23 -31.34
N ILE A 997 -5.15 38.03 -31.48
CA ILE A 997 -4.39 38.38 -32.68
C ILE A 997 -4.17 37.12 -33.51
N THR A 998 -4.41 37.18 -34.81
CA THR A 998 -4.13 36.06 -35.73
C THR A 998 -2.62 35.96 -36.00
N ILE A 999 -1.96 35.00 -35.36
CA ILE A 999 -0.52 34.77 -35.50
C ILE A 999 -0.26 33.75 -36.61
N PRO A 1000 0.64 34.03 -37.58
CA PRO A 1000 1.03 33.04 -38.58
C PRO A 1000 1.61 31.78 -37.94
N LEU A 1001 1.27 30.59 -38.47
CA LEU A 1001 1.71 29.29 -37.95
C LEU A 1001 3.23 29.18 -37.74
N ILE A 1002 4.01 29.89 -38.56
CA ILE A 1002 5.50 29.94 -38.51
C ILE A 1002 6.02 30.61 -37.21
N TRP A 1003 5.23 31.46 -36.56
CA TRP A 1003 5.62 32.21 -35.35
C TRP A 1003 4.82 31.83 -34.11
N GLU A 1004 3.83 30.95 -34.25
CA GLU A 1004 2.88 30.63 -33.19
C GLU A 1004 3.62 30.10 -31.96
N ARG A 1005 4.51 29.12 -32.14
CA ARG A 1005 5.23 28.47 -31.06
C ARG A 1005 6.16 29.43 -30.30
N GLU A 1006 6.83 30.34 -31.00
CA GLU A 1006 7.76 31.32 -30.43
C GLU A 1006 7.02 32.33 -29.54
N VAL A 1007 5.88 32.86 -30.02
CA VAL A 1007 5.10 33.87 -29.29
C VAL A 1007 4.56 33.31 -27.96
N TYR A 1008 4.23 32.01 -27.92
CA TYR A 1008 3.76 31.35 -26.70
C TYR A 1008 4.89 30.96 -25.73
N ILE A 1009 6.10 30.65 -26.21
CA ILE A 1009 7.14 30.03 -25.37
C ILE A 1009 8.25 31.02 -24.95
N LEU A 1010 8.61 31.99 -25.79
CA LEU A 1010 9.66 32.98 -25.48
C LEU A 1010 9.40 33.86 -24.23
N PRO A 1011 8.15 34.22 -23.86
CA PRO A 1011 7.89 34.98 -22.63
C PRO A 1011 8.41 34.30 -21.36
N PHE A 1012 8.51 32.96 -21.34
CA PHE A 1012 9.11 32.23 -20.22
C PHE A 1012 10.61 32.48 -20.08
N VAL A 1013 11.32 32.74 -21.19
CA VAL A 1013 12.74 33.15 -21.15
C VAL A 1013 12.87 34.53 -20.52
N VAL A 1014 11.98 35.46 -20.87
CA VAL A 1014 11.90 36.81 -20.27
C VAL A 1014 11.59 36.73 -18.78
N LEU A 1015 10.64 35.87 -18.38
CA LEU A 1015 10.28 35.63 -16.98
C LEU A 1015 11.47 35.14 -16.15
N VAL A 1016 12.27 34.21 -16.68
CA VAL A 1016 13.46 33.69 -15.99
C VAL A 1016 14.58 34.74 -15.91
N ILE A 1017 14.72 35.60 -16.91
CA ILE A 1017 15.63 36.76 -16.85
C ILE A 1017 15.18 37.71 -15.73
N PHE A 1018 13.87 38.00 -15.65
CA PHE A 1018 13.29 38.82 -14.59
C PHE A 1018 13.47 38.19 -13.19
N LEU A 1019 13.29 36.87 -13.06
CA LEU A 1019 13.57 36.12 -11.83
C LEU A 1019 15.02 36.31 -11.38
N ARG A 1020 15.98 36.17 -12.31
CA ARG A 1020 17.41 36.33 -12.00
C ARG A 1020 17.77 37.76 -11.62
N PHE A 1021 17.09 38.75 -12.19
CA PHE A 1021 17.26 40.15 -11.82
C PHE A 1021 16.74 40.42 -10.40
N MET A 1022 15.55 39.93 -10.06
CA MET A 1022 14.92 40.15 -8.75
C MET A 1022 15.65 39.46 -7.58
N PHE A 1023 16.25 38.29 -7.80
CA PHE A 1023 16.89 37.47 -6.75
C PHE A 1023 18.42 37.49 -6.75
N LYS A 1024 19.03 38.51 -7.37
CA LYS A 1024 20.50 38.63 -7.51
C LYS A 1024 21.20 38.53 -6.14
N GLY A 1025 22.12 37.59 -6.01
CA GLY A 1025 23.01 37.42 -4.84
C GLY A 1025 22.49 36.50 -3.72
N LYS A 1026 21.18 36.37 -3.49
CA LYS A 1026 20.65 35.59 -2.34
C LYS A 1026 20.35 34.11 -2.66
N GLN A 1027 20.12 33.75 -3.93
CA GLN A 1027 19.79 32.37 -4.38
C GLN A 1027 20.35 32.01 -5.78
N ALA A 1028 21.54 32.52 -6.13
CA ALA A 1028 22.09 32.43 -7.49
C ALA A 1028 22.22 31.00 -8.07
N LYS A 1029 22.47 29.99 -7.23
CA LYS A 1029 22.54 28.58 -7.66
C LYS A 1029 21.17 28.04 -8.10
N ILE A 1030 20.11 28.30 -7.32
CA ILE A 1030 18.76 27.81 -7.59
C ILE A 1030 18.21 28.48 -8.85
N THR A 1031 18.32 29.81 -8.95
CA THR A 1031 17.92 30.54 -10.16
C THR A 1031 18.70 30.08 -11.39
N GLY A 1032 19.97 29.68 -11.23
CA GLY A 1032 20.78 29.11 -12.30
C GLY A 1032 20.27 27.76 -12.80
N TYR A 1033 19.87 26.85 -11.91
CA TYR A 1033 19.27 25.57 -12.30
C TYR A 1033 17.90 25.74 -12.97
N ILE A 1034 17.05 26.63 -12.46
CA ILE A 1034 15.76 26.97 -13.07
C ILE A 1034 15.99 27.50 -14.49
N GLN A 1035 17.01 28.35 -14.67
CA GLN A 1035 17.36 28.89 -15.98
C GLN A 1035 17.82 27.82 -16.98
N TRP A 1036 18.64 26.85 -16.54
CA TRP A 1036 18.99 25.70 -17.37
C TRP A 1036 17.77 24.88 -17.77
N ALA A 1037 16.90 24.57 -16.80
CA ALA A 1037 15.71 23.77 -17.04
C ALA A 1037 14.76 24.44 -18.04
N VAL A 1038 14.44 25.72 -17.83
CA VAL A 1038 13.54 26.46 -18.73
C VAL A 1038 14.15 26.57 -20.13
N LEU A 1039 15.45 26.87 -20.27
CA LEU A 1039 16.08 26.95 -21.59
C LEU A 1039 16.08 25.63 -22.34
N VAL A 1040 16.33 24.51 -21.66
CA VAL A 1040 16.27 23.18 -22.27
C VAL A 1040 14.84 22.84 -22.70
N ILE A 1041 13.84 23.09 -21.83
CA ILE A 1041 12.43 22.83 -22.15
C ILE A 1041 11.98 23.66 -23.35
N VAL A 1042 12.24 24.97 -23.32
CA VAL A 1042 11.95 25.88 -24.44
C VAL A 1042 12.60 25.39 -25.73
N SER A 1043 13.87 24.98 -25.67
CA SER A 1043 14.60 24.50 -26.85
C SER A 1043 14.05 23.18 -27.39
N LEU A 1044 13.66 22.24 -26.52
CA LEU A 1044 13.06 20.97 -26.94
C LEU A 1044 11.69 21.17 -27.59
N LEU A 1045 10.87 22.10 -27.07
CA LEU A 1045 9.58 22.43 -27.65
C LEU A 1045 9.74 23.07 -29.05
N LEU A 1046 10.74 23.93 -29.24
CA LEU A 1046 11.07 24.50 -30.56
C LEU A 1046 11.63 23.44 -31.52
N ILE A 1047 12.43 22.48 -31.05
CA ILE A 1047 12.90 21.34 -31.88
C ILE A 1047 11.73 20.44 -32.31
N GLN A 1048 10.82 20.15 -31.38
CA GLN A 1048 9.63 19.34 -31.66
C GLN A 1048 8.79 19.99 -32.76
N ASP A 1049 8.60 21.31 -32.68
CA ASP A 1049 7.85 22.08 -33.66
C ASP A 1049 8.50 22.01 -35.05
N GLY A 1050 9.81 22.27 -35.13
CA GLY A 1050 10.56 22.18 -36.39
C GLY A 1050 10.63 20.77 -36.99
N LEU A 1051 10.54 19.71 -36.17
CA LEU A 1051 10.43 18.33 -36.64
C LEU A 1051 9.02 17.97 -37.14
N ALA A 1052 7.99 18.59 -36.58
CA ALA A 1052 6.59 18.33 -36.95
C ALA A 1052 6.21 19.02 -38.27
N SER A 1053 6.70 20.24 -38.48
CA SER A 1053 6.37 21.04 -39.67
C SER A 1053 7.15 20.63 -40.93
N ASN A 1054 8.35 20.05 -40.78
CA ASN A 1054 9.28 19.70 -41.86
C ASN A 1054 9.56 20.86 -42.85
N THR A 1055 9.45 22.13 -42.41
CA THR A 1055 9.74 23.28 -43.26
C THR A 1055 11.18 23.77 -43.07
N VAL A 1056 11.74 24.36 -44.13
CA VAL A 1056 13.06 25.03 -44.07
C VAL A 1056 13.01 26.28 -43.18
N TYR A 1057 11.84 26.92 -43.06
CA TYR A 1057 11.69 28.15 -42.27
C TYR A 1057 11.83 27.88 -40.77
N ASP A 1058 11.25 26.80 -40.25
CA ASP A 1058 11.37 26.44 -38.82
C ASP A 1058 12.79 26.02 -38.46
N ALA A 1059 13.46 25.33 -39.40
CA ALA A 1059 14.88 25.02 -39.32
C ALA A 1059 15.77 26.28 -39.23
N LEU A 1060 15.43 27.35 -39.96
CA LEU A 1060 16.13 28.64 -39.92
C LEU A 1060 15.80 29.45 -38.67
N ILE A 1061 14.56 29.44 -38.19
CA ILE A 1061 14.15 30.11 -36.95
C ILE A 1061 14.83 29.45 -35.74
N LEU A 1062 14.78 28.11 -35.65
CA LEU A 1062 15.50 27.35 -34.63
C LEU A 1062 17.03 27.57 -34.72
N GLY A 1063 17.57 27.59 -35.93
CA GLY A 1063 18.99 27.85 -36.19
C GLY A 1063 19.42 29.26 -35.74
N SER A 1064 18.63 30.28 -36.05
CA SER A 1064 18.91 31.66 -35.67
C SER A 1064 18.74 31.91 -34.17
N LEU A 1065 17.69 31.39 -33.55
CA LEU A 1065 17.47 31.48 -32.09
C LEU A 1065 18.56 30.74 -31.29
N SER A 1066 18.99 29.56 -31.75
CA SER A 1066 20.07 28.80 -31.11
C SER A 1066 21.44 29.48 -31.28
N LEU A 1067 21.68 30.12 -32.43
CA LEU A 1067 22.86 30.96 -32.66
C LEU A 1067 22.85 32.21 -31.76
N ILE A 1068 21.74 32.93 -31.67
CA ILE A 1068 21.58 34.10 -30.78
C ILE A 1068 21.79 33.68 -29.32
N SER A 1069 21.20 32.56 -28.89
CA SER A 1069 21.40 32.00 -27.55
C SER A 1069 22.88 31.66 -27.30
N MET A 1070 23.55 31.02 -28.26
CA MET A 1070 24.97 30.68 -28.14
C MET A 1070 25.85 31.94 -28.02
N LEU A 1071 25.63 32.94 -28.87
CA LEU A 1071 26.36 34.20 -28.88
C LEU A 1071 26.10 35.02 -27.61
N ALA A 1072 24.84 35.12 -27.17
CA ALA A 1072 24.47 35.78 -25.92
C ALA A 1072 25.09 35.08 -24.71
N GLY A 1073 25.11 33.74 -24.69
CA GLY A 1073 25.75 32.93 -23.65
C GLY A 1073 27.27 33.14 -23.59
N MET A 1074 27.91 33.31 -24.74
CA MET A 1074 29.34 33.61 -24.85
C MET A 1074 29.65 35.03 -24.35
N TRP A 1075 28.88 36.03 -24.80
CA TRP A 1075 29.08 37.43 -24.43
C TRP A 1075 28.79 37.70 -22.94
N LEU A 1076 27.66 37.18 -22.44
CA LEU A 1076 27.25 37.32 -21.03
C LEU A 1076 27.97 36.34 -20.08
N ARG A 1077 28.82 35.44 -20.62
CA ARG A 1077 29.52 34.36 -19.89
C ARG A 1077 28.56 33.50 -19.07
N VAL A 1078 27.44 33.08 -19.65
CA VAL A 1078 26.45 32.20 -19.01
C VAL A 1078 26.41 30.85 -19.72
N LYS A 1079 26.87 29.79 -19.03
CA LYS A 1079 26.97 28.43 -19.60
C LYS A 1079 25.65 27.91 -20.20
N ALA A 1080 24.52 28.18 -19.54
CA ALA A 1080 23.22 27.67 -19.96
C ALA A 1080 22.86 28.04 -21.41
N TYR A 1081 22.94 29.33 -21.75
CA TYR A 1081 22.65 29.80 -23.10
C TYR A 1081 23.66 29.27 -24.13
N PHE A 1082 24.96 29.21 -23.78
CA PHE A 1082 26.00 28.72 -24.69
C PHE A 1082 25.85 27.24 -25.04
N PHE A 1083 25.76 26.36 -24.04
CA PHE A 1083 25.73 24.92 -24.28
C PHE A 1083 24.40 24.44 -24.84
N VAL A 1084 23.28 25.02 -24.39
CA VAL A 1084 21.97 24.68 -24.96
C VAL A 1084 21.90 25.16 -26.40
N GLY A 1085 22.31 26.40 -26.69
CA GLY A 1085 22.38 26.92 -28.06
C GLY A 1085 23.27 26.07 -28.98
N ALA A 1086 24.49 25.72 -28.54
CA ALA A 1086 25.40 24.87 -29.31
C ALA A 1086 24.85 23.46 -29.56
N GLY A 1087 24.25 22.84 -28.54
CA GLY A 1087 23.66 21.51 -28.65
C GLY A 1087 22.47 21.46 -29.62
N VAL A 1088 21.58 22.45 -29.53
CA VAL A 1088 20.41 22.59 -30.42
C VAL A 1088 20.85 22.84 -31.85
N LEU A 1089 21.85 23.69 -32.06
CA LEU A 1089 22.39 23.99 -33.39
C LEU A 1089 23.02 22.74 -34.05
N LEU A 1090 23.81 21.97 -33.30
CA LEU A 1090 24.38 20.69 -33.79
C LEU A 1090 23.30 19.65 -34.09
N LEU A 1091 22.29 19.54 -33.22
CA LEU A 1091 21.19 18.63 -33.40
C LEU A 1091 20.37 19.00 -34.64
N ASN A 1092 20.11 20.29 -34.86
CA ASN A 1092 19.41 20.80 -36.03
C ASN A 1092 20.14 20.41 -37.33
N VAL A 1093 21.47 20.55 -37.37
CA VAL A 1093 22.30 20.13 -38.51
C VAL A 1093 22.22 18.62 -38.75
N LEU A 1094 22.34 17.81 -37.69
CA LEU A 1094 22.32 16.34 -37.80
C LEU A 1094 20.98 15.84 -38.33
N LEU A 1095 19.87 16.34 -37.78
CA LEU A 1095 18.51 15.92 -38.16
C LEU A 1095 18.22 16.22 -39.64
N GLN A 1096 18.71 17.34 -40.17
CA GLN A 1096 18.51 17.70 -41.58
C GLN A 1096 19.31 16.85 -42.58
N THR A 1097 20.32 16.09 -42.13
CA THR A 1097 21.12 15.20 -43.01
C THR A 1097 20.58 13.77 -43.16
N ARG A 1098 19.46 13.44 -42.47
CA ARG A 1098 18.82 12.11 -42.46
C ARG A 1098 18.42 11.56 -43.85
N PRO A 1099 17.96 12.36 -44.84
CA PRO A 1099 17.53 11.84 -46.15
C PRO A 1099 18.63 11.16 -46.97
N PHE A 1100 19.91 11.35 -46.62
CA PHE A 1100 21.05 10.88 -47.42
C PHE A 1100 21.56 9.47 -47.03
N TRP A 1101 20.88 8.74 -46.14
CA TRP A 1101 21.42 7.53 -45.49
C TRP A 1101 21.12 6.19 -46.22
N GLY A 1102 20.45 6.18 -47.39
CA GLY A 1102 19.85 4.98 -48.01
C GLY A 1102 20.54 4.31 -49.23
N ASN A 1103 21.72 4.76 -49.67
CA ASN A 1103 22.31 4.33 -50.97
C ASN A 1103 23.42 3.23 -50.89
N LEU A 1104 23.53 2.39 -49.85
CA LEU A 1104 24.56 1.31 -49.74
C LEU A 1104 24.09 0.06 -48.94
N PRO A 1105 24.48 -1.19 -49.30
CA PRO A 1105 23.95 -2.41 -48.68
C PRO A 1105 24.48 -2.72 -47.27
N TRP A 1106 23.56 -3.01 -46.35
CA TRP A 1106 23.77 -3.14 -44.90
C TRP A 1106 24.80 -4.20 -44.44
N TRP A 1107 24.94 -5.32 -45.16
CA TRP A 1107 25.91 -6.38 -44.84
C TRP A 1107 27.36 -5.92 -44.97
N GLY A 1108 27.63 -4.93 -45.84
CA GLY A 1108 28.93 -4.28 -45.96
C GLY A 1108 29.30 -3.56 -44.66
N TYR A 1109 28.34 -2.89 -44.02
CA TYR A 1109 28.58 -2.25 -42.73
C TYR A 1109 28.87 -3.26 -41.60
N LEU A 1110 28.26 -4.45 -41.61
CA LEU A 1110 28.53 -5.50 -40.62
C LEU A 1110 29.92 -6.14 -40.81
N LEU A 1111 30.32 -6.40 -42.06
CA LEU A 1111 31.66 -6.90 -42.38
C LEU A 1111 32.74 -5.85 -42.10
N ILE A 1112 32.49 -4.59 -42.47
CA ILE A 1112 33.40 -3.46 -42.22
C ILE A 1112 33.48 -3.18 -40.72
N ALA A 1113 32.35 -3.12 -40.00
CA ALA A 1113 32.35 -2.91 -38.55
C ALA A 1113 33.01 -4.07 -37.80
N GLY A 1114 32.73 -5.33 -38.18
CA GLY A 1114 33.39 -6.51 -37.60
C GLY A 1114 34.90 -6.51 -37.84
N SER A 1115 35.33 -6.19 -39.07
CA SER A 1115 36.75 -6.09 -39.42
C SER A 1115 37.44 -4.90 -38.73
N ILE A 1116 36.77 -3.75 -38.58
CA ILE A 1116 37.27 -2.58 -37.84
C ILE A 1116 37.37 -2.91 -36.35
N LEU A 1117 36.39 -3.58 -35.75
CA LEU A 1117 36.44 -3.93 -34.32
C LEU A 1117 37.56 -4.93 -34.01
N ILE A 1118 37.77 -5.93 -34.87
CA ILE A 1118 38.89 -6.87 -34.77
C ILE A 1118 40.22 -6.13 -35.01
N GLY A 1119 40.30 -5.29 -36.04
CA GLY A 1119 41.49 -4.48 -36.35
C GLY A 1119 41.87 -3.49 -35.26
N VAL A 1120 40.89 -2.79 -34.68
CA VAL A 1120 41.08 -1.86 -33.54
C VAL A 1120 41.48 -2.62 -32.29
N ALA A 1121 40.89 -3.80 -32.02
CA ALA A 1121 41.28 -4.63 -30.89
C ALA A 1121 42.73 -5.15 -31.02
N SER A 1122 43.10 -5.68 -32.20
CA SER A 1122 44.45 -6.14 -32.50
C SER A 1122 45.48 -4.99 -32.52
N PHE A 1123 45.11 -3.82 -33.04
CA PHE A 1123 45.98 -2.63 -33.03
C PHE A 1123 46.19 -2.09 -31.62
N ASN A 1124 45.16 -2.10 -30.77
CA ASN A 1124 45.28 -1.62 -29.39
C ASN A 1124 46.10 -2.59 -28.52
N GLU A 1125 45.99 -3.91 -28.77
CA GLU A 1125 46.85 -4.94 -28.15
C GLU A 1125 48.31 -4.82 -28.63
N TRP A 1126 48.53 -4.51 -29.91
CA TRP A 1126 49.86 -4.20 -30.47
C TRP A 1126 50.47 -2.90 -29.93
N ASN A 1127 49.67 -1.84 -29.79
CA ASN A 1127 50.10 -0.55 -29.27
C ASN A 1127 50.43 -0.63 -27.77
N LYS A 1128 49.81 -1.57 -27.02
CA LYS A 1128 50.19 -1.89 -25.63
C LYS A 1128 51.59 -2.54 -25.55
N GLN A 1129 51.94 -3.42 -26.49
CA GLN A 1129 53.31 -3.97 -26.58
C GLN A 1129 54.36 -2.89 -26.93
N LYS A 1130 54.00 -1.86 -27.70
CA LYS A 1130 54.88 -0.69 -27.97
C LYS A 1130 54.92 0.33 -26.83
N GLY A 1131 53.82 0.54 -26.12
CA GLY A 1131 53.78 1.39 -24.91
C GLY A 1131 54.62 0.83 -23.75
N ALA A 1132 54.72 -0.50 -23.64
CA ALA A 1132 55.65 -1.16 -22.73
C ALA A 1132 57.14 -0.93 -23.08
N LYS A 1133 57.44 -0.42 -24.29
CA LYS A 1133 58.77 0.01 -24.75
C LYS A 1133 59.03 1.53 -24.57
N GLY A 1134 58.11 2.27 -23.95
CA GLY A 1134 58.41 3.61 -23.41
C GLY A 1134 58.09 4.85 -24.27
N GLU A 1135 57.36 4.74 -25.39
CA GLU A 1135 57.04 5.92 -26.22
C GLU A 1135 55.65 6.51 -25.92
N LYS A 1136 55.58 7.83 -25.64
CA LYS A 1136 54.33 8.58 -25.43
C LYS A 1136 53.82 9.17 -26.74
N THR A 1137 52.59 8.82 -27.13
CA THR A 1137 51.94 9.30 -28.37
C THR A 1137 51.26 10.67 -28.24
N PHE A 1138 51.22 11.39 -29.36
CA PHE A 1138 50.75 12.77 -29.54
C PHE A 1138 49.37 13.10 -28.94
N PHE A 1139 48.44 12.14 -28.92
CA PHE A 1139 47.04 12.37 -28.52
C PHE A 1139 46.82 12.62 -27.03
N VAL A 1140 47.69 12.12 -26.14
CA VAL A 1140 47.54 12.31 -24.69
C VAL A 1140 47.75 13.78 -24.30
N ARG A 1141 48.61 14.51 -25.01
CA ARG A 1141 48.91 15.93 -24.75
C ARG A 1141 47.77 16.87 -25.15
N LEU A 1142 46.93 16.49 -26.12
CA LEU A 1142 45.83 17.34 -26.60
C LEU A 1142 44.66 17.37 -25.60
N LYS A 1143 44.38 16.24 -24.94
CA LYS A 1143 43.25 16.07 -24.01
C LYS A 1143 43.39 16.94 -22.75
N GLU A 1144 44.59 17.06 -22.20
CA GLU A 1144 44.83 17.80 -20.96
C GLU A 1144 44.68 19.33 -21.14
N LYS A 1145 45.02 19.88 -22.31
CA LYS A 1145 44.88 21.32 -22.61
C LYS A 1145 43.44 21.81 -22.70
N LEU A 1146 42.51 20.95 -23.14
CA LEU A 1146 41.09 21.33 -23.31
C LEU A 1146 40.33 21.42 -21.98
N ILE A 1147 40.65 20.55 -21.02
CA ILE A 1147 39.93 20.46 -19.74
C ILE A 1147 40.21 21.68 -18.85
N LEU A 1148 41.41 22.27 -18.92
CA LEU A 1148 41.79 23.45 -18.12
C LEU A 1148 41.05 24.73 -18.54
N LYS A 1149 40.70 24.91 -19.82
CA LYS A 1149 40.00 26.12 -20.30
C LYS A 1149 38.52 26.20 -19.90
N LEU A 1150 37.87 25.06 -19.66
CA LEU A 1150 36.42 24.99 -19.38
C LEU A 1150 36.03 25.32 -17.93
N LYS A 1151 36.97 25.30 -16.98
CA LYS A 1151 36.69 25.53 -15.55
C LYS A 1151 36.44 27.00 -15.15
N ASN A 1152 36.79 27.98 -16.00
CA ASN A 1152 36.75 29.42 -15.67
C ASN A 1152 35.47 30.17 -16.12
N TRP A 1153 34.44 29.47 -16.60
CA TRP A 1153 33.16 30.08 -16.97
C TRP A 1153 32.19 30.03 -15.78
N ASN A 1154 31.29 31.02 -15.64
CA ASN A 1154 30.34 31.11 -14.52
C ASN A 1154 29.35 29.95 -14.50
#